data_AF-A0A2H3GJ29-F1
#
_entry.id   AF-A0A2H3GJ29-F1
#
_cell.length_a   1.000
_cell.length_b   1.000
_cell.length_c   1.000
_cell.angle_alpha   90.00
_cell.angle_beta   90.00
_cell.angle_gamma   90.00
#
_symmetry.space_group_name_H-M   'P 1'
#
loop_
_entity.id
_entity.type
_entity.pdbx_description
1 polymer ?
#
loop_
_entity_poly.entity_id
_entity_poly.type
_entity_poly.pdbx_seq_one_letter_code
_entity_poly.pdbx_strand_id
1 'polypeptide(L)'
;MPLALKRNQANYDTAADALLSILTFKERLWILDGDQEFWPGLHALTTEGFCHTFYTMGEVPRLKIPGVRLSDDEALEERVGRAIGRECKALGANQFGGICINLPRHPSWGRIQETYGEDPIILGKMATAVTKGVQENVMGCLKHLALNSMENARFKVDVQVDDDVLHEVYLPHFRHVVEQGIASVMSAYNSVRGQFAGQSRELLMDILRDRWGFKGFVVEDFLFGFRDVALSLKNGLDLEAPFRQQRAQHLEAALINGDVSQSDVDRAGRAILRSLIENEVLRGDSKPTKDIIFYGEHRSLARESATRSMVLLKNDAVNGRPLLPLGSDLSRVAVVGWQADSKNTGGKGSSHVRCPEVISPFQGIKEALPHAEVVVESSNDISKVKRAAASADAVVMVVGYDFHDEGEYTAPALNATPALRHVIPPDDDSKEARSVIERLMNPAPKKGERGKDNYGFGTGGTVIVEEWKDLPSAIIFGWYSGCEGGCALADLLLGKVNFSGRIPFCIPTCEEHLPKADNDAEAIKYDRWLRLELHDLFIRRSESRQDWARSRTADPSQPDIAYTPCYEKYIARSKRRQESGKLITSLPTGFPQRLESDLVWDGQELANNFDWTYRLTDQDLKEIDAAVEHFKSLDRPLSYLNPDTFPLPSLHNTLRDISRELHSGHGFKVVQGVPVDNYTKEDQIIIYSGLSSHVAPIRGRQDSTWDGKNVDVALAHIIDISRNFGLDNVGSPAYTTEKQVFHTDSGDVITLFCLGEAEEGGQSHIANSWFVYNELAAKRPDLIRTSAEPWEVDGYVKSLPVFSISIGNSSFGKSGQKSTFRPLLYHQAATDKHPERMIIQYGRRYFTGHSGLPRSSDIGPITEAQAEALDALHFLAEKHAVTLDFHKGDIQFANNLSLFHARAGFRDSKEKQRHLVRLWLRDPELAWETPGPLQQLWDRVYKDLDLDNTFFPIDPVMRDLMG
;
A
#
# COMPACT_ATOMS: atom_id res chain seq x y z
N MET A 1 -21.01 -39.07 29.10
CA MET A 1 -20.01 -39.14 30.19
C MET A 1 -18.61 -39.05 29.59
N PRO A 2 -17.65 -38.33 30.17
CA PRO A 2 -17.67 -36.92 30.61
C PRO A 2 -16.54 -36.13 29.87
N LEU A 3 -16.83 -35.03 29.17
CA LEU A 3 -16.70 -33.69 29.73
C LEU A 3 -17.68 -32.76 28.99
N ALA A 4 -18.86 -32.57 29.58
CA ALA A 4 -19.65 -31.38 29.33
C ALA A 4 -19.04 -30.24 30.14
N LEU A 5 -17.99 -29.62 29.60
CA LEU A 5 -17.50 -28.33 30.11
C LEU A 5 -18.59 -27.31 29.79
N LYS A 6 -19.32 -26.87 30.83
CA LYS A 6 -20.22 -25.72 30.71
C LYS A 6 -19.37 -24.53 30.25
N ARG A 7 -19.68 -24.02 29.06
CA ARG A 7 -18.93 -23.01 28.28
C ARG A 7 -18.52 -21.72 29.01
N ASN A 8 -19.02 -21.45 30.23
CA ASN A 8 -18.91 -20.13 30.84
C ASN A 8 -17.98 -20.00 32.06
N GLN A 9 -17.24 -21.04 32.50
CA GLN A 9 -16.36 -20.91 33.69
C GLN A 9 -15.11 -21.83 33.70
N ALA A 10 -14.51 -22.20 32.57
CA ALA A 10 -13.34 -23.09 32.58
C ALA A 10 -12.04 -22.37 32.20
N ASN A 11 -11.05 -22.42 33.11
CA ASN A 11 -9.64 -22.23 32.79
C ASN A 11 -9.25 -23.30 31.74
N TYR A 12 -8.82 -22.88 30.55
CA TYR A 12 -8.48 -23.78 29.45
C TYR A 12 -7.38 -24.78 29.84
N ASP A 13 -6.45 -24.39 30.70
CA ASP A 13 -5.41 -25.28 31.22
C ASP A 13 -6.02 -26.37 32.10
N THR A 14 -7.00 -26.03 32.95
CA THR A 14 -7.70 -27.02 33.78
C THR A 14 -8.54 -27.99 32.95
N ALA A 15 -9.12 -27.54 31.83
CA ALA A 15 -9.84 -28.40 30.89
C ALA A 15 -8.89 -29.32 30.12
N ALA A 16 -7.74 -28.81 29.70
CA ALA A 16 -6.69 -29.59 29.07
C ALA A 16 -6.10 -30.63 30.04
N ASP A 17 -5.82 -30.25 31.28
CA ASP A 17 -5.37 -31.15 32.35
C ASP A 17 -6.40 -32.25 32.63
N ALA A 18 -7.69 -31.90 32.65
CA ALA A 18 -8.77 -32.88 32.83
C ALA A 18 -8.83 -33.86 31.66
N LEU A 19 -8.70 -33.40 30.41
CA LEU A 19 -8.65 -34.28 29.23
C LEU A 19 -7.38 -35.14 29.22
N LEU A 20 -6.23 -34.56 29.52
CA LEU A 20 -4.96 -35.27 29.64
C LEU A 20 -5.03 -36.32 30.74
N SER A 21 -5.70 -36.03 31.86
CA SER A 21 -5.89 -36.96 32.98
C SER A 21 -6.63 -38.23 32.60
N ILE A 22 -7.56 -38.16 31.62
CA ILE A 22 -8.37 -39.30 31.17
C ILE A 22 -7.83 -39.99 29.91
N LEU A 23 -6.75 -39.47 29.31
CA LEU A 23 -5.97 -40.18 28.29
C LEU A 23 -5.19 -41.33 28.95
N THR A 24 -5.28 -42.52 28.38
CA THR A 24 -4.40 -43.63 28.74
C THR A 24 -2.95 -43.27 28.42
N PHE A 25 -1.99 -43.95 29.05
CA PHE A 25 -0.57 -43.74 28.76
C PHE A 25 -0.26 -43.83 27.25
N LYS A 26 -0.87 -44.79 26.55
CA LYS A 26 -0.69 -44.95 25.10
C LYS A 26 -1.28 -43.77 24.31
N GLU A 27 -2.45 -43.26 24.69
CA GLU A 27 -3.06 -42.12 24.00
C GLU A 27 -2.33 -40.80 24.29
N ARG A 28 -1.70 -40.66 25.46
CA ARG A 28 -0.84 -39.50 25.76
C ARG A 28 0.43 -39.46 24.92
N LEU A 29 0.94 -40.62 24.50
CA LEU A 29 2.03 -40.70 23.54
C LEU A 29 1.50 -40.49 22.12
N TRP A 30 0.38 -41.13 21.79
CA TRP A 30 -0.25 -41.03 20.46
C TRP A 30 -0.62 -39.60 20.07
N ILE A 31 -1.11 -38.78 21.01
CA ILE A 31 -1.47 -37.37 20.73
C ILE A 31 -0.26 -36.50 20.33
N LEU A 32 0.97 -37.01 20.51
CA LEU A 32 2.22 -36.35 20.15
C LEU A 32 2.77 -36.79 18.78
N ASP A 33 2.10 -37.73 18.10
CA ASP A 33 2.54 -38.35 16.85
C ASP A 33 1.61 -38.01 15.66
N GLY A 34 2.08 -38.30 14.44
CA GLY A 34 1.21 -38.38 13.27
C GLY A 34 0.37 -39.66 13.29
N ASP A 35 -0.92 -39.58 12.95
CA ASP A 35 -1.84 -40.72 13.02
C ASP A 35 -1.65 -41.71 11.86
N GLN A 36 -0.94 -41.29 10.80
CA GLN A 36 -0.59 -42.16 9.68
C GLN A 36 0.73 -42.89 9.91
N GLU A 37 0.80 -44.15 9.49
CA GLU A 37 2.06 -44.91 9.49
C GLU A 37 3.08 -44.25 8.55
N PHE A 38 4.34 -44.16 9.00
CA PHE A 38 5.38 -43.39 8.33
C PHE A 38 5.59 -43.78 6.85
N TRP A 39 5.72 -45.07 6.53
CA TRP A 39 6.03 -45.49 5.15
C TRP A 39 4.84 -45.36 4.18
N PRO A 40 3.62 -45.79 4.54
CA PRO A 40 2.43 -45.50 3.72
C PRO A 40 2.18 -43.99 3.58
N GLY A 41 2.33 -43.23 4.66
CA GLY A 41 2.17 -41.78 4.67
C GLY A 41 3.23 -41.09 3.82
N LEU A 42 4.51 -41.47 3.91
CA LEU A 42 5.59 -40.91 3.10
C LEU A 42 5.48 -41.33 1.63
N HIS A 43 5.04 -42.57 1.34
CA HIS A 43 4.74 -43.00 -0.02
C HIS A 43 3.63 -42.12 -0.61
N ALA A 44 2.46 -42.06 0.03
CA ALA A 44 1.37 -41.17 -0.41
C ALA A 44 1.85 -39.71 -0.54
N LEU A 45 2.67 -39.23 0.39
CA LEU A 45 3.20 -37.88 0.36
C LEU A 45 4.13 -37.62 -0.84
N THR A 46 4.90 -38.62 -1.24
CA THR A 46 5.89 -38.51 -2.33
C THR A 46 5.34 -38.89 -3.69
N THR A 47 4.27 -39.68 -3.75
CA THR A 47 3.66 -40.16 -4.99
C THR A 47 2.36 -39.46 -5.35
N GLU A 48 1.58 -39.06 -4.34
CA GLU A 48 0.26 -38.42 -4.50
C GLU A 48 0.32 -36.94 -4.05
N GLY A 49 1.19 -36.60 -3.09
CA GLY A 49 1.34 -35.24 -2.59
C GLY A 49 0.43 -34.94 -1.39
N PHE A 50 0.46 -33.69 -0.90
CA PHE A 50 -0.34 -33.23 0.25
C PHE A 50 -1.85 -33.14 -0.05
N CYS A 51 -2.27 -33.52 -1.27
CA CYS A 51 -3.51 -33.03 -1.85
C CYS A 51 -4.66 -34.05 -1.90
N HIS A 52 -4.41 -35.30 -1.52
CA HIS A 52 -5.38 -36.40 -1.68
C HIS A 52 -5.86 -37.02 -0.36
N THR A 53 -5.06 -36.93 0.71
CA THR A 53 -5.39 -37.50 2.02
C THR A 53 -5.05 -36.51 3.12
N PHE A 54 -5.95 -36.32 4.09
CA PHE A 54 -5.66 -35.53 5.29
C PHE A 54 -4.57 -36.23 6.10
N TYR A 55 -3.45 -35.54 6.32
CA TYR A 55 -2.46 -35.98 7.29
C TYR A 55 -2.93 -35.54 8.67
N THR A 56 -3.58 -36.46 9.38
CA THR A 56 -4.08 -36.26 10.74
C THR A 56 -2.93 -36.52 11.74
N MET A 57 -2.82 -35.67 12.76
CA MET A 57 -1.84 -35.79 13.84
C MET A 57 -2.55 -35.65 15.18
N GLY A 58 -2.32 -36.60 16.08
CA GLY A 58 -2.84 -36.59 17.45
C GLY A 58 -4.36 -36.75 17.58
N GLU A 59 -5.00 -37.55 16.73
CA GLU A 59 -6.40 -37.93 16.89
C GLU A 59 -6.57 -38.92 18.06
N VAL A 60 -7.58 -38.72 18.91
CA VAL A 60 -7.96 -39.70 19.95
C VAL A 60 -9.43 -40.08 19.75
N PRO A 61 -9.73 -41.12 18.93
CA PRO A 61 -11.09 -41.48 18.53
C PRO A 61 -12.01 -41.80 19.72
N ARG A 62 -11.48 -42.46 20.76
CA ARG A 62 -12.23 -42.81 21.97
C ARG A 62 -12.82 -41.59 22.69
N LEU A 63 -12.08 -40.48 22.68
CA LEU A 63 -12.47 -39.22 23.30
C LEU A 63 -13.02 -38.20 22.29
N LYS A 64 -13.11 -38.58 21.00
CA LYS A 64 -13.49 -37.70 19.89
C LYS A 64 -12.61 -36.44 19.78
N ILE A 65 -11.34 -36.55 20.12
CA ILE A 65 -10.35 -35.49 19.85
C ILE A 65 -9.97 -35.62 18.38
N PRO A 66 -10.21 -34.62 17.52
CA PRO A 66 -10.19 -34.77 16.07
C PRO A 66 -8.80 -34.78 15.41
N GLY A 67 -7.74 -34.49 16.19
CA GLY A 67 -6.37 -34.29 15.69
C GLY A 67 -6.21 -33.00 14.87
N VAL A 68 -4.96 -32.67 14.52
CA VAL A 68 -4.57 -31.61 13.59
C VAL A 68 -4.54 -32.18 12.18
N ARG A 69 -5.16 -31.53 11.19
CA ARG A 69 -5.31 -32.07 9.80
C ARG A 69 -4.74 -31.11 8.75
N LEU A 70 -3.98 -31.64 7.79
CA LEU A 70 -3.34 -30.90 6.68
C LEU A 70 -3.80 -31.42 5.30
N SER A 71 -4.20 -30.53 4.36
CA SER A 71 -4.57 -30.85 2.95
C SER A 71 -4.50 -29.65 1.99
N ASP A 72 -4.18 -29.88 0.70
CA ASP A 72 -4.50 -29.04 -0.49
C ASP A 72 -5.48 -29.82 -1.42
N ASP A 73 -6.23 -29.26 -2.38
CA ASP A 73 -7.29 -30.03 -3.13
C ASP A 73 -7.17 -29.93 -4.67
N GLU A 74 -6.10 -30.47 -5.23
CA GLU A 74 -5.88 -30.57 -6.69
C GLU A 74 -6.91 -31.49 -7.38
N ALA A 75 -7.43 -32.49 -6.66
CA ALA A 75 -8.38 -33.47 -7.21
C ALA A 75 -9.73 -32.84 -7.56
N LEU A 76 -10.20 -31.89 -6.73
CA LEU A 76 -11.41 -31.12 -7.02
C LEU A 76 -11.24 -30.29 -8.30
N GLU A 77 -10.10 -29.64 -8.48
CA GLU A 77 -9.82 -28.81 -9.65
C GLU A 77 -9.75 -29.64 -10.95
N GLU A 78 -9.21 -30.85 -10.89
CA GLU A 78 -9.24 -31.77 -12.04
C GLU A 78 -10.69 -32.16 -12.41
N ARG A 79 -11.56 -32.41 -11.42
CA ARG A 79 -12.99 -32.69 -11.65
C ARG A 79 -13.70 -31.50 -12.29
N VAL A 80 -13.39 -30.27 -11.84
CA VAL A 80 -13.89 -29.03 -12.46
C VAL A 80 -13.43 -28.94 -13.91
N GLY A 81 -12.14 -29.17 -14.18
CA GLY A 81 -11.61 -29.21 -15.55
C GLY A 81 -12.29 -30.25 -16.44
N ARG A 82 -12.59 -31.43 -15.89
CA ARG A 82 -13.32 -32.50 -16.61
C ARG A 82 -14.74 -32.06 -16.97
N ALA A 83 -15.45 -31.39 -16.07
CA ALA A 83 -16.76 -30.84 -16.35
C ALA A 83 -16.70 -29.77 -17.45
N ILE A 84 -15.76 -28.82 -17.35
CA ILE A 84 -15.51 -27.78 -18.38
C ILE A 84 -15.26 -28.42 -19.74
N GLY A 85 -14.33 -29.38 -19.81
CA GLY A 85 -13.99 -30.04 -21.07
C GLY A 85 -15.19 -30.75 -21.71
N ARG A 86 -16.02 -31.42 -20.92
CA ARG A 86 -17.25 -32.08 -21.41
C ARG A 86 -18.27 -31.06 -21.92
N GLU A 87 -18.50 -29.96 -21.20
CA GLU A 87 -19.43 -28.90 -21.65
C GLU A 87 -18.93 -28.21 -22.92
N CYS A 88 -17.64 -27.90 -23.02
CA CYS A 88 -17.02 -27.38 -24.24
C CYS A 88 -17.28 -28.32 -25.43
N LYS A 89 -17.01 -29.63 -25.26
CA LYS A 89 -17.24 -30.64 -26.30
C LYS A 89 -18.72 -30.72 -26.69
N ALA A 90 -19.64 -30.62 -25.73
CA ALA A 90 -21.08 -30.61 -25.97
C ALA A 90 -21.57 -29.38 -26.75
N LEU A 91 -20.88 -28.25 -26.61
CA LEU A 91 -21.12 -27.04 -27.40
C LEU A 91 -20.46 -27.07 -28.78
N GLY A 92 -19.66 -28.10 -29.08
CA GLY A 92 -18.92 -28.23 -30.33
C GLY A 92 -17.56 -27.52 -30.34
N ALA A 93 -17.07 -27.06 -29.18
CA ALA A 93 -15.73 -26.52 -29.05
C ALA A 93 -14.70 -27.65 -28.96
N ASN A 94 -13.51 -27.43 -29.52
CA ASN A 94 -12.37 -28.35 -29.44
C ASN A 94 -11.17 -27.74 -28.69
N GLN A 95 -11.29 -26.50 -28.22
CA GLN A 95 -10.31 -25.80 -27.41
C GLN A 95 -11.03 -25.00 -26.31
N PHE A 96 -10.48 -25.03 -25.10
CA PHE A 96 -10.89 -24.19 -23.99
C PHE A 96 -9.90 -23.01 -23.87
N GLY A 97 -10.42 -21.77 -23.98
CA GLY A 97 -9.65 -20.53 -23.89
C GLY A 97 -9.21 -20.14 -22.48
N GLY A 98 -8.89 -21.13 -21.65
CA GLY A 98 -8.28 -21.03 -20.32
C GLY A 98 -7.13 -22.03 -20.24
N ILE A 99 -6.12 -21.80 -19.39
CA ILE A 99 -6.22 -21.42 -17.98
C ILE A 99 -5.40 -20.17 -17.70
N CYS A 100 -5.97 -19.18 -17.00
CA CYS A 100 -5.26 -17.95 -16.65
C CYS A 100 -4.41 -18.15 -15.40
N ILE A 101 -3.09 -18.07 -15.56
CA ILE A 101 -2.13 -18.30 -14.47
C ILE A 101 -1.14 -17.15 -14.31
N ASN A 102 -1.48 -15.96 -14.79
CA ASN A 102 -0.64 -14.79 -14.55
C ASN A 102 -0.53 -14.53 -13.04
N LEU A 103 0.70 -14.47 -12.55
CA LEU A 103 0.96 -14.08 -11.17
C LEU A 103 0.47 -12.63 -10.94
N PRO A 104 -0.45 -12.38 -10.01
CA PRO A 104 -0.93 -11.05 -9.70
C PRO A 104 0.17 -10.23 -9.04
N ARG A 105 0.74 -9.26 -9.76
CA ARG A 105 1.67 -8.28 -9.17
C ARG A 105 0.93 -7.20 -8.37
N HIS A 106 -0.34 -6.98 -8.61
CA HIS A 106 -1.10 -6.02 -7.84
C HIS A 106 -2.48 -6.60 -7.57
N PRO A 107 -2.99 -6.52 -6.33
CA PRO A 107 -4.30 -7.06 -5.99
C PRO A 107 -5.47 -6.20 -6.49
N SER A 108 -5.18 -5.24 -7.38
CA SER A 108 -6.15 -4.48 -8.16
C SER A 108 -6.11 -4.84 -9.65
N TRP A 109 -5.38 -5.90 -10.02
CA TRP A 109 -5.35 -6.36 -11.40
C TRP A 109 -6.75 -6.82 -11.78
N GLY A 110 -7.38 -6.17 -12.76
CA GLY A 110 -8.79 -6.38 -13.10
C GLY A 110 -9.17 -7.83 -13.44
N ARG A 111 -8.20 -8.70 -13.78
CA ARG A 111 -8.43 -10.12 -14.08
C ARG A 111 -7.89 -11.07 -13.00
N ILE A 112 -7.57 -10.58 -11.82
CA ILE A 112 -7.10 -11.42 -10.71
C ILE A 112 -8.11 -12.49 -10.29
N GLN A 113 -9.42 -12.25 -10.47
CA GLN A 113 -10.46 -13.26 -10.26
C GLN A 113 -10.32 -14.49 -11.19
N GLU A 114 -9.52 -14.39 -12.26
CA GLU A 114 -9.29 -15.48 -13.20
C GLU A 114 -8.07 -16.34 -12.84
N THR A 115 -7.33 -15.99 -11.78
CA THR A 115 -6.10 -16.70 -11.38
C THR A 115 -6.20 -17.33 -9.98
N TYR A 116 -5.25 -18.20 -9.64
CA TYR A 116 -5.29 -18.99 -8.40
C TYR A 116 -4.57 -18.34 -7.21
N GLY A 117 -3.96 -17.17 -7.37
CA GLY A 117 -3.25 -16.45 -6.32
C GLY A 117 -1.84 -16.02 -6.72
N GLU A 118 -1.02 -15.68 -5.73
CA GLU A 118 0.29 -15.02 -5.94
C GLU A 118 1.50 -15.96 -5.88
N ASP A 119 1.26 -17.26 -5.68
CA ASP A 119 2.31 -18.27 -5.51
C ASP A 119 2.50 -19.12 -6.78
N PRO A 120 3.72 -19.17 -7.36
CA PRO A 120 4.00 -19.97 -8.55
C PRO A 120 3.77 -21.47 -8.40
N ILE A 121 3.89 -22.03 -7.18
CA ILE A 121 3.67 -23.47 -6.96
C ILE A 121 2.17 -23.76 -7.00
N ILE A 122 1.34 -22.96 -6.31
CA ILE A 122 -0.12 -23.06 -6.35
C ILE A 122 -0.62 -22.85 -7.78
N LEU A 123 -0.16 -21.80 -8.46
CA LEU A 123 -0.52 -21.52 -9.86
C LEU A 123 -0.22 -22.72 -10.77
N GLY A 124 0.99 -23.29 -10.68
CA GLY A 124 1.38 -24.45 -11.49
C GLY A 124 0.54 -25.69 -11.20
N LYS A 125 0.32 -26.02 -9.91
CA LYS A 125 -0.42 -27.22 -9.50
C LYS A 125 -1.90 -27.16 -9.89
N MET A 126 -2.58 -26.06 -9.55
CA MET A 126 -4.00 -25.88 -9.87
C MET A 126 -4.21 -25.91 -11.39
N ALA A 127 -3.34 -25.22 -12.14
CA ALA A 127 -3.40 -25.21 -13.59
C ALA A 127 -3.12 -26.56 -14.23
N THR A 128 -2.19 -27.35 -13.69
CA THR A 128 -1.97 -28.73 -14.13
C THR A 128 -3.21 -29.59 -13.90
N ALA A 129 -3.86 -29.46 -12.74
CA ALA A 129 -5.07 -30.22 -12.41
C ALA A 129 -6.22 -29.93 -13.38
N VAL A 130 -6.58 -28.65 -13.57
CA VAL A 130 -7.62 -28.28 -14.54
C VAL A 130 -7.21 -28.63 -15.97
N THR A 131 -5.91 -28.53 -16.32
CA THR A 131 -5.39 -28.96 -17.63
C THR A 131 -5.66 -30.44 -17.86
N LYS A 132 -5.32 -31.31 -16.90
CA LYS A 132 -5.57 -32.75 -17.00
C LYS A 132 -7.04 -33.03 -17.29
N GLY A 133 -7.94 -32.45 -16.50
CA GLY A 133 -9.39 -32.64 -16.66
C GLY A 133 -9.93 -32.12 -17.99
N VAL A 134 -9.58 -30.89 -18.38
CA VAL A 134 -10.04 -30.27 -19.64
C VAL A 134 -9.57 -31.08 -20.85
N GLN A 135 -8.29 -31.48 -20.83
CA GLN A 135 -7.63 -32.18 -21.93
C GLN A 135 -8.08 -33.63 -22.13
N GLU A 136 -8.92 -34.17 -21.27
CA GLU A 136 -9.62 -35.42 -21.60
C GLU A 136 -10.64 -35.25 -22.72
N ASN A 137 -11.13 -34.02 -22.94
CA ASN A 137 -12.23 -33.76 -23.87
C ASN A 137 -11.91 -32.72 -24.94
N VAL A 138 -11.20 -31.63 -24.60
CA VAL A 138 -10.87 -30.52 -25.51
C VAL A 138 -9.50 -29.92 -25.22
N MET A 139 -8.83 -29.31 -26.19
CA MET A 139 -7.47 -28.77 -26.00
C MET A 139 -7.47 -27.68 -24.92
N GLY A 140 -6.53 -27.71 -23.98
CA GLY A 140 -6.32 -26.62 -23.03
C GLY A 140 -5.47 -25.49 -23.64
N CYS A 141 -5.63 -24.26 -23.17
CA CYS A 141 -4.91 -23.08 -23.65
C CYS A 141 -4.35 -22.24 -22.50
N LEU A 142 -3.12 -22.51 -22.10
CA LEU A 142 -2.47 -21.79 -20.99
C LEU A 142 -2.25 -20.32 -21.32
N LYS A 143 -2.63 -19.39 -20.42
CA LYS A 143 -2.59 -17.96 -20.70
C LYS A 143 -2.22 -17.09 -19.49
N HIS A 144 -1.65 -15.90 -19.67
CA HIS A 144 -1.13 -15.30 -20.91
C HIS A 144 0.38 -15.19 -20.77
N LEU A 145 1.12 -15.85 -21.66
CA LEU A 145 2.58 -15.93 -21.61
C LEU A 145 3.19 -14.64 -22.18
N ALA A 146 3.78 -13.74 -21.40
CA ALA A 146 3.92 -13.72 -19.94
C ALA A 146 3.69 -12.30 -19.38
N LEU A 147 3.63 -12.17 -18.05
CA LEU A 147 3.65 -10.89 -17.30
C LEU A 147 2.42 -9.97 -17.49
N ASN A 148 1.32 -10.49 -18.05
CA ASN A 148 0.06 -9.77 -18.25
C ASN A 148 -0.75 -9.61 -16.94
N SER A 149 -0.24 -8.81 -16.02
CA SER A 149 -0.81 -8.60 -14.68
C SER A 149 -1.28 -7.15 -14.44
N MET A 150 -1.62 -6.44 -15.52
CA MET A 150 -2.18 -5.10 -15.54
C MET A 150 -3.15 -4.98 -16.71
N GLU A 151 -4.33 -4.39 -16.53
CA GLU A 151 -5.33 -4.29 -17.60
C GLU A 151 -5.27 -2.95 -18.34
N ASN A 152 -5.12 -1.83 -17.63
CA ASN A 152 -5.27 -0.48 -18.17
C ASN A 152 -4.26 -0.14 -19.27
N ALA A 153 -2.99 -0.54 -19.11
CA ALA A 153 -1.93 -0.28 -20.08
C ALA A 153 -1.53 -1.51 -20.92
N ARG A 154 -2.26 -2.64 -20.83
CA ARG A 154 -1.83 -3.96 -21.35
C ARG A 154 -1.45 -4.00 -22.83
N PHE A 155 -1.99 -3.08 -23.63
CA PHE A 155 -1.72 -3.03 -25.08
C PHE A 155 -0.48 -2.21 -25.48
N LYS A 156 0.08 -1.43 -24.53
CA LYS A 156 1.21 -0.51 -24.77
C LYS A 156 2.38 -0.70 -23.82
N VAL A 157 2.15 -1.22 -22.61
CA VAL A 157 3.18 -1.28 -21.56
C VAL A 157 4.30 -2.25 -21.91
N ASP A 158 5.52 -1.82 -21.64
CA ASP A 158 6.71 -2.63 -21.68
C ASP A 158 7.16 -3.07 -20.29
N VAL A 159 7.12 -4.38 -20.04
CA VAL A 159 7.51 -4.95 -18.76
C VAL A 159 9.01 -5.27 -18.77
N GLN A 160 9.76 -4.51 -17.96
CA GLN A 160 11.15 -4.74 -17.65
C GLN A 160 11.26 -5.75 -16.49
N VAL A 161 12.16 -6.71 -16.57
CA VAL A 161 12.32 -7.74 -15.53
C VAL A 161 13.74 -8.29 -15.59
N ASP A 162 14.36 -8.55 -14.44
CA ASP A 162 15.69 -9.16 -14.36
C ASP A 162 15.59 -10.67 -14.66
N ASP A 163 16.66 -11.29 -15.17
CA ASP A 163 16.59 -12.64 -15.76
C ASP A 163 16.31 -13.75 -14.74
N ASP A 164 16.95 -13.64 -13.58
CA ASP A 164 16.69 -14.48 -12.43
C ASP A 164 15.23 -14.34 -11.96
N VAL A 165 14.73 -13.11 -11.85
CA VAL A 165 13.34 -12.84 -11.41
C VAL A 165 12.32 -13.43 -12.39
N LEU A 166 12.55 -13.27 -13.69
CA LEU A 166 11.69 -13.85 -14.72
C LEU A 166 11.61 -15.37 -14.55
N HIS A 167 12.75 -16.03 -14.36
CA HIS A 167 12.84 -17.48 -14.24
C HIS A 167 12.50 -18.05 -12.86
N GLU A 168 12.55 -17.27 -11.79
CA GLU A 168 12.24 -17.69 -10.41
C GLU A 168 10.80 -17.38 -9.98
N VAL A 169 10.17 -16.35 -10.54
CA VAL A 169 8.87 -15.85 -10.07
C VAL A 169 7.78 -16.00 -11.13
N TYR A 170 8.03 -15.47 -12.33
CA TYR A 170 6.97 -15.24 -13.30
C TYR A 170 6.79 -16.34 -14.35
N LEU A 171 7.77 -17.22 -14.50
CA LEU A 171 7.73 -18.34 -15.45
C LEU A 171 7.61 -19.76 -14.85
N PRO A 172 7.97 -20.06 -13.59
CA PRO A 172 7.95 -21.45 -13.10
C PRO A 172 6.61 -22.16 -13.25
N HIS A 173 5.50 -21.48 -13.01
CA HIS A 173 4.15 -22.03 -13.14
C HIS A 173 3.81 -22.35 -14.60
N PHE A 174 4.20 -21.50 -15.55
CA PHE A 174 4.05 -21.79 -16.98
C PHE A 174 4.88 -23.00 -17.40
N ARG A 175 6.15 -23.04 -16.99
CA ARG A 175 7.05 -24.15 -17.27
C ARG A 175 6.47 -25.47 -16.77
N HIS A 176 6.01 -25.49 -15.53
CA HIS A 176 5.44 -26.67 -14.90
C HIS A 176 4.29 -27.26 -15.75
N VAL A 177 3.32 -26.43 -16.16
CA VAL A 177 2.18 -26.91 -16.97
C VAL A 177 2.60 -27.31 -18.39
N VAL A 178 3.55 -26.59 -18.99
CA VAL A 178 4.10 -26.92 -20.33
C VAL A 178 4.77 -28.30 -20.34
N GLU A 179 5.59 -28.60 -19.32
CA GLU A 179 6.26 -29.89 -19.18
C GLU A 179 5.27 -31.05 -18.95
N GLN A 180 4.05 -30.76 -18.48
CA GLN A 180 2.95 -31.74 -18.33
C GLN A 180 2.12 -31.94 -19.61
N GLY A 181 2.43 -31.23 -20.71
CA GLY A 181 1.83 -31.48 -22.01
C GLY A 181 0.53 -30.71 -22.29
N ILE A 182 0.51 -29.40 -22.01
CA ILE A 182 -0.55 -28.52 -22.51
C ILE A 182 -0.57 -28.47 -24.05
N ALA A 183 -1.76 -28.48 -24.65
CA ALA A 183 -1.96 -28.52 -26.09
C ALA A 183 -1.72 -27.17 -26.80
N SER A 184 -1.98 -26.05 -26.11
CA SER A 184 -1.78 -24.70 -26.65
C SER A 184 -1.42 -23.68 -25.57
N VAL A 185 -0.75 -22.60 -25.99
CA VAL A 185 -0.40 -21.45 -25.13
C VAL A 185 -0.85 -20.16 -25.82
N MET A 186 -1.41 -19.23 -25.06
CA MET A 186 -1.79 -17.90 -25.52
C MET A 186 -0.72 -16.87 -25.11
N SER A 187 -0.20 -16.11 -26.06
CA SER A 187 0.75 -15.03 -25.78
C SER A 187 0.04 -13.81 -25.15
N ALA A 188 0.74 -13.05 -24.31
CA ALA A 188 0.22 -11.82 -23.71
C ALA A 188 0.12 -10.64 -24.70
N TYR A 189 -0.63 -9.59 -24.31
CA TYR A 189 -0.73 -8.34 -25.08
C TYR A 189 0.49 -7.42 -24.92
N ASN A 190 1.08 -7.36 -23.72
CA ASN A 190 2.15 -6.43 -23.37
C ASN A 190 3.49 -6.80 -24.05
N SER A 191 4.44 -5.88 -24.03
CA SER A 191 5.84 -6.21 -24.33
C SER A 191 6.60 -6.59 -23.07
N VAL A 192 7.68 -7.34 -23.29
CA VAL A 192 8.64 -7.76 -22.28
C VAL A 192 10.02 -7.43 -22.82
N ARG A 193 10.80 -6.63 -22.08
CA ARG A 193 12.15 -6.19 -22.49
C ARG A 193 12.18 -5.60 -23.91
N GLY A 194 11.19 -4.78 -24.25
CA GLY A 194 11.09 -4.07 -25.53
C GLY A 194 10.42 -4.83 -26.67
N GLN A 195 9.99 -6.09 -26.48
CA GLN A 195 9.38 -6.90 -27.53
C GLN A 195 7.99 -7.42 -27.12
N PHE A 196 6.97 -7.15 -27.94
CA PHE A 196 5.61 -7.67 -27.73
C PHE A 196 5.60 -9.19 -27.62
N ALA A 197 4.86 -9.73 -26.64
CA ALA A 197 4.93 -11.16 -26.31
C ALA A 197 4.53 -12.07 -27.48
N GLY A 198 3.50 -11.70 -28.27
CA GLY A 198 3.10 -12.43 -29.49
C GLY A 198 4.12 -12.39 -30.64
N GLN A 199 5.26 -11.72 -30.47
CA GLN A 199 6.34 -11.66 -31.45
C GLN A 199 7.72 -11.69 -30.78
N SER A 200 7.80 -12.19 -29.54
CA SER A 200 9.05 -12.30 -28.78
C SER A 200 9.73 -13.63 -29.04
N ARG A 201 10.91 -13.58 -29.66
CA ARG A 201 11.74 -14.77 -29.87
C ARG A 201 12.16 -15.40 -28.55
N GLU A 202 12.58 -14.57 -27.61
CA GLU A 202 13.04 -15.02 -26.27
C GLU A 202 11.95 -15.86 -25.59
N LEU A 203 10.71 -15.35 -25.55
CA LEU A 203 9.61 -16.05 -24.88
C LEU A 203 9.14 -17.29 -25.64
N LEU A 204 8.86 -17.15 -26.95
CA LEU A 204 8.14 -18.17 -27.70
C LEU A 204 9.04 -19.24 -28.33
N MET A 205 10.28 -18.91 -28.68
CA MET A 205 11.26 -19.86 -29.23
C MET A 205 12.22 -20.30 -28.13
N ASP A 206 13.05 -19.38 -27.65
CA ASP A 206 14.21 -19.73 -26.84
C ASP A 206 13.80 -20.33 -25.48
N ILE A 207 12.76 -19.80 -24.83
CA ILE A 207 12.25 -20.31 -23.55
C ILE A 207 11.21 -21.42 -23.77
N LEU A 208 10.08 -21.10 -24.40
CA LEU A 208 8.94 -22.02 -24.49
C LEU A 208 9.27 -23.31 -25.28
N ARG A 209 9.92 -23.19 -26.45
CA ARG A 209 10.17 -24.34 -27.33
C ARG A 209 11.52 -24.99 -27.08
N ASP A 210 12.59 -24.21 -27.03
CA ASP A 210 13.95 -24.75 -26.98
C ASP A 210 14.31 -25.22 -25.57
N ARG A 211 14.01 -24.42 -24.53
CA ARG A 211 14.28 -24.81 -23.13
C ARG A 211 13.22 -25.74 -22.54
N TRP A 212 11.93 -25.42 -22.67
CA TRP A 212 10.86 -26.21 -22.04
C TRP A 212 10.32 -27.33 -22.94
N GLY A 213 10.73 -27.38 -24.21
CA GLY A 213 10.36 -28.46 -25.10
C GLY A 213 8.91 -28.40 -25.59
N PHE A 214 8.22 -27.25 -25.52
CA PHE A 214 6.81 -27.14 -25.88
C PHE A 214 6.51 -27.65 -27.28
N LYS A 215 5.47 -28.50 -27.34
CA LYS A 215 5.12 -29.32 -28.49
C LYS A 215 3.83 -28.89 -29.18
N GLY A 216 3.01 -28.06 -28.53
CA GLY A 216 1.76 -27.56 -29.09
C GLY A 216 1.95 -26.34 -29.99
N PHE A 217 0.87 -25.58 -30.14
CA PHE A 217 0.84 -24.32 -30.89
C PHE A 217 0.62 -23.11 -29.97
N VAL A 218 1.14 -21.97 -30.39
CA VAL A 218 0.97 -20.66 -29.76
C VAL A 218 -0.08 -19.89 -30.53
N VAL A 219 -1.12 -19.44 -29.83
CA VAL A 219 -2.14 -18.53 -30.34
C VAL A 219 -1.91 -17.14 -29.76
N GLU A 220 -2.25 -16.10 -30.50
CA GLU A 220 -2.24 -14.75 -29.93
C GLU A 220 -3.38 -14.56 -28.91
N ASP A 221 -3.24 -13.58 -28.02
CA ASP A 221 -4.43 -13.00 -27.39
C ASP A 221 -5.18 -12.17 -28.44
N PHE A 222 -6.50 -12.20 -28.38
CA PHE A 222 -7.35 -11.95 -29.53
C PHE A 222 -7.22 -10.52 -30.08
N LEU A 223 -7.18 -10.40 -31.41
CA LEU A 223 -7.17 -9.15 -32.19
C LEU A 223 -5.90 -8.29 -32.07
N PHE A 224 -5.26 -8.26 -30.90
CA PHE A 224 -4.21 -7.29 -30.58
C PHE A 224 -2.95 -7.94 -30.00
N GLY A 225 -2.72 -9.23 -30.20
CA GLY A 225 -1.62 -9.95 -29.57
C GLY A 225 -0.24 -9.75 -30.21
N PHE A 226 -0.17 -9.24 -31.44
CA PHE A 226 1.10 -8.88 -32.10
C PHE A 226 0.99 -7.64 -33.00
N ARG A 227 2.12 -7.15 -33.53
CA ARG A 227 2.21 -5.93 -34.35
C ARG A 227 2.91 -6.13 -35.71
N ASP A 228 3.72 -7.17 -35.84
CA ASP A 228 4.51 -7.47 -37.03
C ASP A 228 4.27 -8.92 -37.51
N VAL A 229 3.76 -9.05 -38.73
CA VAL A 229 3.39 -10.35 -39.35
C VAL A 229 4.62 -11.23 -39.57
N ALA A 230 5.70 -10.68 -40.10
CA ALA A 230 6.87 -11.46 -40.45
C ALA A 230 7.62 -11.91 -39.19
N LEU A 231 7.79 -10.97 -38.26
CA LEU A 231 8.49 -11.19 -37.00
C LEU A 231 7.73 -12.18 -36.11
N SER A 232 6.40 -12.04 -35.97
CA SER A 232 5.59 -12.95 -35.16
C SER A 232 5.68 -14.39 -35.65
N LEU A 233 5.60 -14.61 -36.97
CA LEU A 233 5.68 -15.94 -37.56
C LEU A 233 7.09 -16.55 -37.41
N LYS A 234 8.15 -15.79 -37.64
CA LYS A 234 9.54 -16.25 -37.40
C LYS A 234 9.79 -16.58 -35.94
N ASN A 235 9.23 -15.76 -35.04
CA ASN A 235 9.54 -15.81 -33.62
C ASN A 235 8.60 -16.69 -32.81
N GLY A 236 7.76 -17.53 -33.42
CA GLY A 236 7.09 -18.59 -32.65
C GLY A 236 5.58 -18.50 -32.53
N LEU A 237 4.94 -17.44 -33.02
CA LEU A 237 3.48 -17.34 -33.02
C LEU A 237 2.89 -18.17 -34.17
N ASP A 238 2.03 -19.14 -33.85
CA ASP A 238 1.53 -20.07 -34.86
C ASP A 238 0.16 -19.68 -35.40
N LEU A 239 -0.71 -19.08 -34.58
CA LEU A 239 -2.09 -18.76 -34.94
C LEU A 239 -2.46 -17.31 -34.60
N GLU A 240 -2.85 -16.55 -35.63
CA GLU A 240 -3.60 -15.29 -35.51
C GLU A 240 -5.08 -15.63 -35.27
N ALA A 241 -5.71 -14.97 -34.30
CA ALA A 241 -7.03 -15.32 -33.82
C ALA A 241 -7.83 -14.09 -33.32
N PRO A 242 -9.18 -14.14 -33.42
CA PRO A 242 -9.99 -15.22 -33.97
C PRO A 242 -10.33 -15.03 -35.46
N PHE A 243 -9.94 -13.90 -36.06
CA PHE A 243 -10.38 -13.49 -37.40
C PHE A 243 -9.22 -13.44 -38.40
N ARG A 244 -9.58 -13.42 -39.70
CA ARG A 244 -8.62 -13.11 -40.78
C ARG A 244 -8.25 -11.63 -40.70
N GLN A 245 -7.01 -11.32 -40.33
CA GLN A 245 -6.56 -9.94 -40.12
C GLN A 245 -5.20 -9.69 -40.80
N GLN A 246 -4.16 -9.43 -40.02
CA GLN A 246 -2.84 -9.02 -40.47
C GLN A 246 -2.18 -10.10 -41.34
N ARG A 247 -2.29 -11.38 -40.98
CA ARG A 247 -1.70 -12.45 -41.81
C ARG A 247 -2.43 -12.59 -43.13
N ALA A 248 -3.75 -12.47 -43.12
CA ALA A 248 -4.55 -12.53 -44.35
C ALA A 248 -4.25 -11.37 -45.31
N GLN A 249 -3.82 -10.21 -44.79
CA GLN A 249 -3.51 -9.03 -45.60
C GLN A 249 -2.05 -8.98 -46.06
N HIS A 250 -1.11 -9.45 -45.25
CA HIS A 250 0.30 -9.12 -45.45
C HIS A 250 1.24 -10.33 -45.57
N LEU A 251 0.81 -11.54 -45.18
CA LEU A 251 1.73 -12.70 -45.14
C LEU A 251 2.21 -13.15 -46.52
N GLU A 252 1.33 -13.09 -47.54
CA GLU A 252 1.70 -13.47 -48.91
C GLU A 252 2.80 -12.55 -49.48
N ALA A 253 2.66 -11.24 -49.28
CA ALA A 253 3.67 -10.28 -49.69
C ALA A 253 4.99 -10.49 -48.92
N ALA A 254 4.93 -10.76 -47.61
CA ALA A 254 6.10 -11.05 -46.80
C ALA A 254 6.84 -12.33 -47.26
N LEU A 255 6.12 -13.35 -47.75
CA LEU A 255 6.72 -14.55 -48.35
C LEU A 255 7.41 -14.23 -49.69
N ILE A 256 6.74 -13.46 -50.57
CA ILE A 256 7.29 -13.07 -51.87
C ILE A 256 8.57 -12.24 -51.71
N ASN A 257 8.59 -11.35 -50.73
CA ASN A 257 9.73 -10.47 -50.44
C ASN A 257 10.88 -11.17 -49.70
N GLY A 258 10.67 -12.39 -49.19
CA GLY A 258 11.66 -13.13 -48.39
C GLY A 258 11.74 -12.67 -46.94
N ASP A 259 10.79 -11.86 -46.47
CA ASP A 259 10.66 -11.43 -45.07
C ASP A 259 10.28 -12.59 -44.15
N VAL A 260 9.69 -13.66 -44.70
CA VAL A 260 9.48 -14.97 -44.05
C VAL A 260 9.73 -16.10 -45.04
N SER A 261 10.02 -17.30 -44.55
CA SER A 261 10.27 -18.48 -45.38
C SER A 261 9.09 -19.46 -45.37
N GLN A 262 9.02 -20.32 -46.39
CA GLN A 262 8.06 -21.43 -46.40
C GLN A 262 8.24 -22.34 -45.17
N SER A 263 9.47 -22.52 -44.69
CA SER A 263 9.73 -23.29 -43.47
C SER A 263 9.11 -22.67 -42.21
N ASP A 264 8.98 -21.34 -42.13
CA ASP A 264 8.33 -20.67 -41.01
C ASP A 264 6.82 -20.97 -41.01
N VAL A 265 6.18 -20.94 -42.19
CA VAL A 265 4.78 -21.31 -42.39
C VAL A 265 4.56 -22.79 -42.05
N ASP A 266 5.41 -23.68 -42.57
CA ASP A 266 5.31 -25.12 -42.36
C ASP A 266 5.46 -25.49 -40.88
N ARG A 267 6.32 -24.78 -40.13
CA ARG A 267 6.50 -24.95 -38.69
C ARG A 267 5.22 -24.65 -37.93
N ALA A 268 4.60 -23.49 -38.19
CA ALA A 268 3.34 -23.08 -37.56
C ALA A 268 2.19 -24.01 -37.92
N GLY A 269 2.02 -24.31 -39.21
CA GLY A 269 1.00 -25.24 -39.70
C GLY A 269 1.14 -26.64 -39.11
N ARG A 270 2.38 -27.16 -39.01
CA ARG A 270 2.65 -28.46 -38.38
C ARG A 270 2.31 -28.48 -36.90
N ALA A 271 2.61 -27.42 -36.16
CA ALA A 271 2.26 -27.33 -34.74
C ALA A 271 0.74 -27.42 -34.54
N ILE A 272 -0.02 -26.64 -35.31
CA ILE A 272 -1.50 -26.62 -35.26
C ILE A 272 -2.08 -27.98 -35.66
N LEU A 273 -1.69 -28.51 -36.81
CA LEU A 273 -2.21 -29.78 -37.32
C LEU A 273 -1.87 -30.94 -36.40
N ARG A 274 -0.65 -30.96 -35.85
CA ARG A 274 -0.26 -31.98 -34.88
C ARG A 274 -1.13 -31.93 -33.64
N SER A 275 -1.35 -30.76 -33.03
CA SER A 275 -2.21 -30.64 -31.86
C SER A 275 -3.65 -31.05 -32.14
N LEU A 276 -4.19 -30.69 -33.32
CA LEU A 276 -5.52 -31.14 -33.74
C LEU A 276 -5.61 -32.65 -33.89
N ILE A 277 -4.63 -33.26 -34.59
CA ILE A 277 -4.59 -34.71 -34.79
C ILE A 277 -4.41 -35.44 -33.46
N GLU A 278 -3.50 -35.00 -32.60
CA GLU A 278 -3.32 -35.58 -31.26
C GLU A 278 -4.61 -35.49 -30.44
N ASN A 279 -5.31 -34.35 -30.48
CA ASN A 279 -6.59 -34.18 -29.80
C ASN A 279 -7.65 -35.16 -30.32
N GLU A 280 -7.82 -35.29 -31.65
CA GLU A 280 -8.80 -36.21 -32.24
C GLU A 280 -8.44 -37.68 -31.97
N VAL A 281 -7.18 -38.06 -32.12
CA VAL A 281 -6.71 -39.45 -31.94
C VAL A 281 -6.76 -39.89 -30.47
N LEU A 282 -6.36 -39.02 -29.53
CA LEU A 282 -6.25 -39.39 -28.11
C LEU A 282 -7.58 -39.40 -27.36
N ARG A 283 -8.59 -38.65 -27.81
CA ARG A 283 -9.76 -38.30 -26.97
C ARG A 283 -11.08 -38.93 -27.42
N GLY A 284 -11.05 -39.70 -28.50
CA GLY A 284 -12.11 -40.60 -28.95
C GLY A 284 -13.45 -39.93 -29.30
N ASP A 285 -14.40 -40.78 -29.72
CA ASP A 285 -15.70 -40.38 -30.27
C ASP A 285 -16.74 -39.88 -29.25
N SER A 286 -16.35 -39.60 -28.00
CA SER A 286 -17.33 -39.15 -26.98
C SER A 286 -18.02 -37.85 -27.43
N LYS A 287 -19.34 -37.89 -27.59
CA LYS A 287 -20.16 -36.76 -28.06
C LYS A 287 -21.21 -36.43 -27.00
N PRO A 288 -20.82 -35.78 -25.89
CA PRO A 288 -21.79 -35.35 -24.89
C PRO A 288 -22.84 -34.42 -25.54
N THR A 289 -24.10 -34.57 -25.16
CA THR A 289 -25.19 -33.67 -25.60
C THR A 289 -25.23 -32.42 -24.73
N LYS A 290 -25.91 -31.36 -25.19
CA LYS A 290 -26.05 -30.12 -24.42
C LYS A 290 -26.82 -30.29 -23.09
N ASP A 291 -27.46 -31.44 -22.86
CA ASP A 291 -28.19 -31.73 -21.63
C ASP A 291 -27.29 -31.85 -20.39
N ILE A 292 -25.97 -32.01 -20.58
CA ILE A 292 -25.00 -32.00 -19.48
C ILE A 292 -24.61 -30.57 -19.06
N ILE A 293 -25.10 -29.54 -19.75
CA ILE A 293 -24.83 -28.16 -19.35
C ILE A 293 -25.77 -27.85 -18.18
N PHE A 294 -25.21 -27.47 -17.04
CA PHE A 294 -25.99 -27.10 -15.85
C PHE A 294 -26.88 -28.22 -15.26
N TYR A 295 -26.60 -29.51 -15.55
CA TYR A 295 -27.31 -30.63 -14.93
C TYR A 295 -26.88 -30.88 -13.48
N GLY A 296 -27.62 -31.74 -12.78
CA GLY A 296 -27.49 -31.96 -11.34
C GLY A 296 -26.06 -32.25 -10.84
N GLU A 297 -25.25 -33.03 -11.56
CA GLU A 297 -23.89 -33.33 -11.11
C GLU A 297 -22.94 -32.13 -11.26
N HIS A 298 -23.00 -31.41 -12.38
CA HIS A 298 -22.18 -30.20 -12.56
C HIS A 298 -22.59 -29.09 -11.60
N ARG A 299 -23.89 -28.95 -11.30
CA ARG A 299 -24.38 -28.07 -10.22
C ARG A 299 -23.86 -28.50 -8.86
N SER A 300 -23.92 -29.79 -8.55
CA SER A 300 -23.40 -30.31 -7.28
C SER A 300 -21.89 -30.06 -7.14
N LEU A 301 -21.14 -30.24 -8.22
CA LEU A 301 -19.71 -29.93 -8.28
C LEU A 301 -19.44 -28.43 -8.13
N ALA A 302 -20.24 -27.56 -8.74
CA ALA A 302 -20.13 -26.11 -8.58
C ALA A 302 -20.39 -25.68 -7.13
N ARG A 303 -21.39 -26.28 -6.46
CA ARG A 303 -21.67 -26.06 -5.03
C ARG A 303 -20.52 -26.57 -4.17
N GLU A 304 -19.99 -27.75 -4.44
CA GLU A 304 -18.83 -28.31 -3.73
C GLU A 304 -17.60 -27.39 -3.88
N SER A 305 -17.28 -26.98 -5.11
CA SER A 305 -16.20 -26.03 -5.40
C SER A 305 -16.39 -24.73 -4.62
N ALA A 306 -17.56 -24.11 -4.68
CA ALA A 306 -17.86 -22.91 -3.91
C ALA A 306 -17.68 -23.10 -2.39
N THR A 307 -18.17 -24.21 -1.81
CA THR A 307 -17.98 -24.49 -0.37
C THR A 307 -16.52 -24.69 0.03
N ARG A 308 -15.71 -25.29 -0.86
CA ARG A 308 -14.29 -25.55 -0.64
C ARG A 308 -13.43 -24.31 -0.81
N SER A 309 -13.87 -23.35 -1.63
CA SER A 309 -13.16 -22.10 -1.89
C SER A 309 -13.39 -21.04 -0.81
N MET A 310 -14.61 -20.91 -0.25
CA MET A 310 -14.90 -19.85 0.73
C MET A 310 -14.01 -19.96 1.98
N VAL A 311 -13.51 -18.81 2.45
CA VAL A 311 -12.55 -18.73 3.56
C VAL A 311 -13.17 -18.06 4.78
N LEU A 312 -13.04 -18.68 5.94
CA LEU A 312 -13.39 -18.06 7.22
C LEU A 312 -12.18 -17.28 7.75
N LEU A 313 -12.24 -15.95 7.68
CA LEU A 313 -11.18 -15.06 8.15
C LEU A 313 -11.28 -14.78 9.65
N LYS A 314 -12.50 -14.73 10.18
CA LYS A 314 -12.78 -14.38 11.58
C LYS A 314 -14.05 -15.08 12.07
N ASN A 315 -14.07 -15.53 13.32
CA ASN A 315 -15.23 -16.13 13.97
C ASN A 315 -15.18 -15.98 15.51
N ASP A 316 -15.52 -14.79 15.99
CA ASP A 316 -15.58 -14.44 17.40
C ASP A 316 -16.70 -15.16 18.13
N ALA A 317 -16.56 -15.22 19.46
CA ALA A 317 -17.59 -15.75 20.33
C ALA A 317 -18.72 -14.74 20.57
N VAL A 318 -19.97 -15.16 20.34
CA VAL A 318 -21.18 -14.45 20.73
C VAL A 318 -21.89 -15.30 21.80
N ASN A 319 -22.16 -14.72 22.96
CA ASN A 319 -22.74 -15.43 24.12
C ASN A 319 -21.94 -16.68 24.55
N GLY A 320 -20.61 -16.60 24.54
CA GLY A 320 -19.71 -17.67 25.02
C GLY A 320 -19.52 -18.85 24.05
N ARG A 321 -19.96 -18.72 22.78
CA ARG A 321 -19.71 -19.70 21.71
C ARG A 321 -19.34 -19.01 20.40
N PRO A 322 -18.50 -19.61 19.52
CA PRO A 322 -18.26 -19.07 18.18
C PRO A 322 -19.60 -18.78 17.46
N LEU A 323 -19.67 -17.66 16.74
CA LEU A 323 -20.89 -17.26 16.02
C LEU A 323 -21.30 -18.31 14.97
N LEU A 324 -20.32 -18.78 14.18
CA LEU A 324 -20.55 -19.80 13.16
C LEU A 324 -20.15 -21.21 13.66
N PRO A 325 -20.90 -22.26 13.29
CA PRO A 325 -22.12 -22.20 12.48
C PRO A 325 -23.31 -21.62 13.26
N LEU A 326 -24.20 -20.96 12.52
CA LEU A 326 -25.46 -20.43 13.01
C LEU A 326 -26.37 -21.58 13.50
N GLY A 327 -27.19 -21.30 14.51
CA GLY A 327 -28.17 -22.26 15.02
C GLY A 327 -29.23 -22.58 13.97
N SER A 328 -29.78 -23.80 14.01
CA SER A 328 -30.92 -24.19 13.17
C SER A 328 -32.28 -23.74 13.72
N ASP A 329 -32.28 -23.17 14.92
CA ASP A 329 -33.44 -22.68 15.67
C ASP A 329 -33.75 -21.19 15.44
N LEU A 330 -33.10 -20.56 14.45
CA LEU A 330 -33.35 -19.16 14.07
C LEU A 330 -34.80 -19.01 13.59
N SER A 331 -35.50 -18.03 14.14
CA SER A 331 -36.87 -17.68 13.76
C SER A 331 -36.87 -16.58 12.70
N ARG A 332 -35.88 -15.68 12.71
CA ARG A 332 -35.76 -14.58 11.75
C ARG A 332 -34.31 -14.26 11.40
N VAL A 333 -34.00 -14.17 10.11
CA VAL A 333 -32.66 -13.84 9.59
C VAL A 333 -32.75 -12.65 8.65
N ALA A 334 -31.88 -11.66 8.82
CA ALA A 334 -31.77 -10.53 7.90
C ALA A 334 -30.56 -10.69 6.98
N VAL A 335 -30.79 -10.73 5.67
CA VAL A 335 -29.74 -10.69 4.65
C VAL A 335 -29.68 -9.27 4.10
N VAL A 336 -28.62 -8.54 4.41
CA VAL A 336 -28.54 -7.09 4.18
C VAL A 336 -27.31 -6.70 3.39
N GLY A 337 -27.31 -5.51 2.81
CA GLY A 337 -26.20 -5.01 2.00
C GLY A 337 -26.48 -5.13 0.51
N TRP A 338 -25.81 -4.30 -0.29
CA TRP A 338 -26.18 -4.10 -1.68
C TRP A 338 -26.04 -5.34 -2.58
N GLN A 339 -25.24 -6.32 -2.15
CA GLN A 339 -25.08 -7.61 -2.82
C GLN A 339 -25.98 -8.72 -2.26
N ALA A 340 -26.85 -8.43 -1.28
CA ALA A 340 -27.64 -9.44 -0.56
C ALA A 340 -28.50 -10.35 -1.46
N ASP A 341 -29.10 -9.80 -2.53
CA ASP A 341 -29.86 -10.56 -3.53
C ASP A 341 -29.24 -10.47 -4.94
N SER A 342 -27.95 -10.15 -5.01
CA SER A 342 -27.26 -10.01 -6.28
C SER A 342 -26.81 -11.36 -6.84
N LYS A 343 -26.92 -11.52 -8.15
CA LYS A 343 -26.43 -12.69 -8.91
C LYS A 343 -25.02 -12.43 -9.41
N ASN A 344 -24.12 -12.16 -8.46
CA ASN A 344 -22.76 -11.75 -8.76
C ASN A 344 -21.86 -12.96 -9.04
N THR A 345 -21.47 -13.13 -10.30
CA THR A 345 -20.54 -14.17 -10.75
C THR A 345 -19.21 -13.58 -11.23
N GLY A 346 -18.90 -12.33 -10.86
CA GLY A 346 -17.66 -11.65 -11.22
C GLY A 346 -17.72 -10.86 -12.52
N GLY A 347 -16.55 -10.68 -13.14
CA GLY A 347 -16.35 -9.82 -14.30
C GLY A 347 -17.21 -10.18 -15.53
N LYS A 348 -17.49 -9.17 -16.37
CA LYS A 348 -18.25 -9.32 -17.63
C LYS A 348 -17.37 -9.40 -18.89
N GLY A 349 -16.08 -9.68 -18.71
CA GLY A 349 -15.08 -9.86 -19.76
C GLY A 349 -15.13 -11.24 -20.43
N SER A 350 -14.01 -11.69 -20.99
CA SER A 350 -13.89 -12.99 -21.65
C SER A 350 -14.14 -14.20 -20.73
N SER A 351 -13.97 -14.05 -19.42
CA SER A 351 -14.29 -15.07 -18.40
C SER A 351 -15.77 -15.16 -18.04
N HIS A 352 -16.63 -14.28 -18.58
CA HIS A 352 -18.05 -14.26 -18.24
C HIS A 352 -18.79 -15.47 -18.83
N VAL A 353 -19.26 -16.36 -17.97
CA VAL A 353 -20.09 -17.51 -18.35
C VAL A 353 -21.56 -17.19 -18.10
N ARG A 354 -22.41 -17.44 -19.11
CA ARG A 354 -23.87 -17.29 -18.98
C ARG A 354 -24.48 -18.56 -18.40
N CYS A 355 -24.75 -18.53 -17.11
CA CYS A 355 -25.43 -19.64 -16.43
C CYS A 355 -26.96 -19.53 -16.58
N PRO A 356 -27.70 -20.63 -16.81
CA PRO A 356 -29.16 -20.62 -16.86
C PRO A 356 -29.81 -20.06 -15.60
N GLU A 357 -29.22 -20.34 -14.43
CA GLU A 357 -29.67 -19.86 -13.13
C GLU A 357 -28.47 -19.58 -12.23
N VAL A 358 -28.60 -18.54 -11.41
CA VAL A 358 -27.62 -18.17 -10.38
C VAL A 358 -28.39 -17.90 -9.10
N ILE A 359 -28.02 -18.62 -8.03
CA ILE A 359 -28.64 -18.52 -6.72
C ILE A 359 -27.93 -17.43 -5.90
N SER A 360 -28.67 -16.37 -5.56
CA SER A 360 -28.14 -15.27 -4.74
C SER A 360 -27.93 -15.71 -3.27
N PRO A 361 -27.14 -14.98 -2.47
CA PRO A 361 -26.99 -15.24 -1.04
C PRO A 361 -28.33 -15.29 -0.31
N PHE A 362 -29.24 -14.34 -0.57
CA PHE A 362 -30.58 -14.32 -0.02
C PHE A 362 -31.37 -15.59 -0.39
N GLN A 363 -31.38 -15.97 -1.67
CA GLN A 363 -32.10 -17.15 -2.14
C GLN A 363 -31.59 -18.42 -1.46
N GLY A 364 -30.27 -18.62 -1.40
CA GLY A 364 -29.67 -19.80 -0.76
C GLY A 364 -29.98 -19.91 0.72
N ILE A 365 -29.93 -18.80 1.47
CA ILE A 365 -30.27 -18.78 2.90
C ILE A 365 -31.76 -19.05 3.12
N LYS A 366 -32.63 -18.44 2.29
CA LYS A 366 -34.07 -18.64 2.34
C LYS A 366 -34.48 -20.09 2.07
N GLU A 367 -33.86 -20.73 1.08
CA GLU A 367 -34.10 -22.15 0.77
C GLU A 367 -33.58 -23.08 1.86
N ALA A 368 -32.46 -22.73 2.50
CA ALA A 368 -31.86 -23.53 3.57
C ALA A 368 -32.59 -23.40 4.92
N LEU A 369 -33.38 -22.34 5.12
CA LEU A 369 -34.15 -22.06 6.34
C LEU A 369 -35.65 -21.89 6.04
N PRO A 370 -36.36 -22.94 5.57
CA PRO A 370 -37.78 -22.83 5.18
C PRO A 370 -38.72 -22.53 6.36
N HIS A 371 -38.26 -22.70 7.60
CA HIS A 371 -39.01 -22.45 8.83
C HIS A 371 -38.80 -21.05 9.42
N ALA A 372 -37.77 -20.33 8.97
CA ALA A 372 -37.43 -18.99 9.47
C ALA A 372 -37.95 -17.91 8.53
N GLU A 373 -38.29 -16.74 9.08
CA GLU A 373 -38.53 -15.54 8.27
C GLU A 373 -37.19 -14.96 7.80
N VAL A 374 -36.86 -15.15 6.52
CA VAL A 374 -35.67 -14.54 5.92
C VAL A 374 -36.05 -13.25 5.21
N VAL A 375 -35.58 -12.12 5.72
CA VAL A 375 -35.83 -10.78 5.16
C VAL A 375 -34.60 -10.29 4.41
N VAL A 376 -34.83 -9.53 3.33
CA VAL A 376 -33.76 -8.96 2.51
C VAL A 376 -33.84 -7.44 2.46
N GLU A 377 -32.70 -6.77 2.56
CA GLU A 377 -32.59 -5.33 2.34
C GLU A 377 -31.30 -5.02 1.55
N SER A 378 -31.45 -4.82 0.25
CA SER A 378 -30.35 -4.61 -0.69
C SER A 378 -30.11 -3.14 -1.07
N SER A 379 -30.79 -2.19 -0.43
CA SER A 379 -30.50 -0.77 -0.65
C SER A 379 -29.30 -0.30 0.17
N ASN A 380 -28.68 0.80 -0.26
CA ASN A 380 -27.67 1.52 0.51
C ASN A 380 -28.30 2.46 1.58
N ASP A 381 -29.59 2.31 1.88
CA ASP A 381 -30.27 3.10 2.91
C ASP A 381 -29.99 2.48 4.29
N ILE A 382 -29.07 3.11 5.02
CA ILE A 382 -28.65 2.69 6.36
C ILE A 382 -29.84 2.57 7.32
N SER A 383 -30.86 3.41 7.19
CA SER A 383 -32.03 3.37 8.09
C SER A 383 -32.86 2.13 7.85
N LYS A 384 -33.01 1.70 6.58
CA LYS A 384 -33.69 0.44 6.24
C LYS A 384 -32.89 -0.77 6.69
N VAL A 385 -31.57 -0.77 6.45
CA VAL A 385 -30.67 -1.84 6.89
C VAL A 385 -30.72 -2.02 8.41
N LYS A 386 -30.66 -0.92 9.18
CA LYS A 386 -30.77 -0.98 10.65
C LYS A 386 -32.11 -1.54 11.11
N ARG A 387 -33.22 -1.17 10.46
CA ARG A 387 -34.55 -1.72 10.78
C ARG A 387 -34.64 -3.22 10.49
N ALA A 388 -34.12 -3.67 9.35
CA ALA A 388 -34.09 -5.08 9.00
C ALA A 388 -33.23 -5.90 9.98
N ALA A 389 -32.09 -5.36 10.40
CA ALA A 389 -31.16 -6.00 11.32
C ALA A 389 -31.68 -6.06 12.77
N ALA A 390 -32.35 -5.00 13.26
CA ALA A 390 -32.73 -4.87 14.66
C ALA A 390 -33.72 -5.94 15.17
N SER A 391 -34.49 -6.55 14.26
CA SER A 391 -35.50 -7.55 14.60
C SER A 391 -35.09 -8.98 14.24
N ALA A 392 -33.84 -9.23 13.83
CA ALA A 392 -33.38 -10.53 13.39
C ALA A 392 -32.53 -11.23 14.46
N ASP A 393 -32.61 -12.57 14.51
CA ASP A 393 -31.79 -13.41 15.38
C ASP A 393 -30.34 -13.49 14.88
N ALA A 394 -30.15 -13.37 13.55
CA ALA A 394 -28.86 -13.29 12.89
C ALA A 394 -28.92 -12.34 11.70
N VAL A 395 -27.81 -11.63 11.45
CA VAL A 395 -27.65 -10.73 10.31
C VAL A 395 -26.50 -11.21 9.44
N VAL A 396 -26.78 -11.43 8.16
CA VAL A 396 -25.79 -11.76 7.13
C VAL A 396 -25.64 -10.53 6.24
N MET A 397 -24.54 -9.81 6.40
CA MET A 397 -24.23 -8.64 5.58
C MET A 397 -23.39 -9.06 4.37
N VAL A 398 -23.90 -8.83 3.16
CA VAL A 398 -23.24 -9.15 1.90
C VAL A 398 -22.76 -7.86 1.23
N VAL A 399 -21.44 -7.72 1.17
CA VAL A 399 -20.71 -6.60 0.57
C VAL A 399 -19.55 -7.14 -0.26
N GLY A 400 -18.96 -6.30 -1.10
CA GLY A 400 -17.85 -6.67 -1.99
C GLY A 400 -18.02 -6.01 -3.34
N TYR A 401 -17.15 -6.36 -4.28
CA TYR A 401 -17.10 -5.77 -5.62
C TYR A 401 -18.04 -6.45 -6.61
N ASP A 402 -18.30 -5.82 -7.76
CA ASP A 402 -18.91 -6.47 -8.93
C ASP A 402 -18.17 -6.15 -10.24
N PHE A 403 -18.78 -6.52 -11.37
CA PHE A 403 -18.22 -6.30 -12.71
C PHE A 403 -17.95 -4.83 -13.06
N HIS A 404 -18.43 -3.85 -12.28
CA HIS A 404 -18.10 -2.45 -12.44
C HIS A 404 -16.72 -2.11 -11.85
N ASP A 405 -16.29 -2.86 -10.83
CA ASP A 405 -15.06 -2.67 -10.09
C ASP A 405 -13.95 -3.60 -10.60
N GLU A 406 -14.30 -4.84 -10.96
CA GLU A 406 -13.37 -5.88 -11.43
C GLU A 406 -13.77 -6.47 -12.78
N GLY A 407 -12.80 -6.76 -13.63
CA GLY A 407 -13.00 -7.46 -14.89
C GLY A 407 -12.04 -7.05 -15.99
N GLU A 408 -12.14 -7.75 -17.12
CA GLU A 408 -11.38 -7.42 -18.31
C GLU A 408 -11.73 -6.02 -18.85
N TYR A 409 -10.71 -5.21 -19.14
CA TYR A 409 -10.88 -3.84 -19.61
C TYR A 409 -10.43 -3.66 -21.07
N THR A 410 -11.36 -3.36 -21.97
CA THR A 410 -11.12 -3.19 -23.42
C THR A 410 -11.48 -1.79 -23.95
N ALA A 411 -12.08 -0.91 -23.12
CA ALA A 411 -13.03 0.10 -23.57
C ALA A 411 -12.51 1.47 -24.07
N PRO A 412 -11.21 1.81 -24.01
CA PRO A 412 -10.71 2.82 -24.95
C PRO A 412 -9.36 2.45 -25.57
N ALA A 413 -9.11 1.16 -25.84
CA ALA A 413 -7.85 0.70 -26.41
C ALA A 413 -7.47 1.44 -27.71
N LEU A 414 -8.45 1.83 -28.54
CA LEU A 414 -8.20 2.46 -29.85
C LEU A 414 -8.05 3.98 -29.85
N ASN A 415 -8.52 4.66 -28.80
CA ASN A 415 -8.31 6.11 -28.62
C ASN A 415 -7.07 6.39 -27.77
N ALA A 416 -6.80 5.58 -26.74
CA ALA A 416 -5.63 5.69 -25.90
C ALA A 416 -4.35 5.12 -26.55
N THR A 417 -4.48 4.17 -27.48
CA THR A 417 -3.36 3.55 -28.19
C THR A 417 -3.59 3.57 -29.71
N PRO A 418 -3.30 4.70 -30.38
CA PRO A 418 -3.51 4.85 -31.83
C PRO A 418 -2.86 3.75 -32.68
N ALA A 419 -1.75 3.17 -32.20
CA ALA A 419 -1.05 2.07 -32.86
C ALA A 419 -1.92 0.82 -33.09
N LEU A 420 -2.95 0.58 -32.26
CA LEU A 420 -3.88 -0.54 -32.45
C LEU A 420 -4.75 -0.40 -33.70
N ARG A 421 -4.95 0.83 -34.20
CA ARG A 421 -5.72 1.06 -35.43
C ARG A 421 -5.06 0.43 -36.65
N HIS A 422 -3.72 0.32 -36.65
CA HIS A 422 -2.98 -0.30 -37.74
C HIS A 422 -3.12 -1.82 -37.77
N VAL A 423 -3.58 -2.43 -36.67
CA VAL A 423 -3.83 -3.88 -36.58
C VAL A 423 -5.24 -4.24 -37.10
N ILE A 424 -6.16 -3.27 -37.16
CA ILE A 424 -7.51 -3.48 -37.67
C ILE A 424 -7.50 -3.35 -39.21
N PRO A 425 -8.14 -4.28 -39.94
CA PRO A 425 -8.38 -4.13 -41.37
C PRO A 425 -8.99 -2.77 -41.76
N PRO A 426 -8.69 -2.23 -42.96
CA PRO A 426 -9.34 -1.02 -43.46
C PRO A 426 -10.88 -1.15 -43.47
N ASP A 427 -11.58 -0.06 -43.15
CA ASP A 427 -13.04 0.02 -43.26
C ASP A 427 -13.44 -0.22 -44.73
N ASP A 428 -14.39 -1.14 -44.94
CA ASP A 428 -14.95 -1.47 -46.25
C ASP A 428 -16.25 -0.70 -46.55
N ASP A 429 -16.56 0.33 -45.75
CA ASP A 429 -17.76 1.17 -45.81
C ASP A 429 -19.07 0.41 -45.54
N SER A 430 -18.99 -0.84 -45.07
CA SER A 430 -20.15 -1.64 -44.73
C SER A 430 -20.90 -1.06 -43.51
N LYS A 431 -22.18 -1.39 -43.42
CA LYS A 431 -23.01 -0.99 -42.28
C LYS A 431 -22.47 -1.58 -40.97
N GLU A 432 -21.93 -2.79 -41.06
CA GLU A 432 -21.30 -3.53 -39.98
C GLU A 432 -20.00 -2.85 -39.52
N ALA A 433 -19.10 -2.51 -40.45
CA ALA A 433 -17.86 -1.81 -40.15
C ALA A 433 -18.12 -0.44 -39.52
N ARG A 434 -19.03 0.36 -40.08
CA ARG A 434 -19.44 1.65 -39.48
C ARG A 434 -20.02 1.49 -38.08
N SER A 435 -20.88 0.49 -37.85
CA SER A 435 -21.45 0.23 -36.53
C SER A 435 -20.41 -0.20 -35.49
N VAL A 436 -19.38 -0.94 -35.90
CA VAL A 436 -18.30 -1.38 -35.01
C VAL A 436 -17.35 -0.23 -34.72
N ILE A 437 -16.93 0.52 -35.74
CA ILE A 437 -16.07 1.71 -35.59
C ILE A 437 -16.76 2.76 -34.72
N GLU A 438 -18.05 3.03 -34.92
CA GLU A 438 -18.82 3.96 -34.08
C GLU A 438 -18.82 3.53 -32.60
N ARG A 439 -19.02 2.23 -32.32
CA ARG A 439 -18.98 1.69 -30.94
C ARG A 439 -17.58 1.71 -30.32
N LEU A 440 -16.53 1.51 -31.12
CA LEU A 440 -15.14 1.54 -30.66
C LEU A 440 -14.64 2.98 -30.43
N MET A 441 -15.10 3.93 -31.24
CA MET A 441 -14.72 5.35 -31.16
C MET A 441 -15.54 6.13 -30.13
N ASN A 442 -16.79 5.70 -29.89
CA ASN A 442 -17.73 6.33 -28.96
C ASN A 442 -18.28 5.27 -27.99
N PRO A 443 -17.46 4.77 -27.04
CA PRO A 443 -17.95 3.85 -26.03
C PRO A 443 -19.10 4.52 -25.26
N ALA A 444 -20.24 3.83 -25.12
CA ALA A 444 -21.41 4.40 -24.45
C ALA A 444 -21.03 4.93 -23.06
N PRO A 445 -21.48 6.13 -22.65
CA PRO A 445 -21.22 6.64 -21.31
C PRO A 445 -21.77 5.64 -20.28
N LYS A 446 -20.93 5.24 -19.32
CA LYS A 446 -21.35 4.35 -18.22
C LYS A 446 -22.51 5.02 -17.50
N LYS A 447 -23.70 4.43 -17.62
CA LYS A 447 -24.93 4.92 -17.00
C LYS A 447 -24.79 4.75 -15.47
N GLY A 448 -24.47 5.84 -14.77
CA GLY A 448 -24.38 5.90 -13.31
C GLY A 448 -22.97 6.15 -12.79
N GLU A 449 -22.46 7.38 -12.92
CA GLU A 449 -21.26 7.81 -12.22
C GLU A 449 -21.55 7.93 -10.71
N ARG A 450 -21.30 6.85 -9.97
CA ARG A 450 -20.86 6.97 -8.58
C ARG A 450 -19.43 7.51 -8.63
N GLY A 451 -19.23 8.73 -8.10
CA GLY A 451 -17.91 9.30 -7.76
C GLY A 451 -16.91 9.46 -8.90
N LYS A 452 -16.70 10.69 -9.37
CA LYS A 452 -15.67 11.05 -10.36
C LYS A 452 -14.22 10.95 -9.86
N ASP A 453 -13.98 10.43 -8.67
CA ASP A 453 -12.64 10.39 -8.05
C ASP A 453 -11.96 9.01 -8.10
N ASN A 454 -12.61 7.97 -8.65
CA ASN A 454 -12.06 6.61 -8.69
C ASN A 454 -11.92 6.06 -10.13
N TYR A 455 -11.32 6.84 -11.02
CA TYR A 455 -10.76 6.29 -12.26
C TYR A 455 -9.26 6.04 -12.09
N GLY A 456 -8.95 5.04 -11.27
CA GLY A 456 -7.59 4.56 -11.08
C GLY A 456 -7.63 3.29 -10.25
N PHE A 457 -7.21 2.17 -10.85
CA PHE A 457 -7.39 0.81 -10.34
C PHE A 457 -8.86 0.38 -10.27
N GLY A 458 -9.23 -0.63 -11.07
CA GLY A 458 -10.34 -1.47 -10.68
C GLY A 458 -9.96 -2.06 -9.32
N THR A 459 -10.73 -1.77 -8.27
CA THR A 459 -10.49 -2.29 -6.92
C THR A 459 -10.79 -3.77 -6.94
N GLY A 460 -9.91 -4.55 -7.57
CA GLY A 460 -10.24 -5.90 -7.98
C GLY A 460 -9.23 -6.92 -7.56
N GLY A 461 -9.62 -7.77 -6.59
CA GLY A 461 -8.84 -8.89 -6.06
C GLY A 461 -8.78 -9.00 -4.55
N THR A 462 -8.59 -7.88 -3.86
CA THR A 462 -8.48 -7.87 -2.41
C THR A 462 -9.20 -6.67 -1.82
N VAL A 463 -9.91 -6.91 -0.71
CA VAL A 463 -10.50 -5.86 0.11
C VAL A 463 -9.62 -5.72 1.33
N ILE A 464 -9.10 -4.51 1.59
CA ILE A 464 -8.43 -4.22 2.86
C ILE A 464 -9.49 -4.32 3.95
N VAL A 465 -9.29 -5.26 4.87
CA VAL A 465 -10.24 -5.53 5.97
C VAL A 465 -9.88 -4.79 7.24
N GLU A 466 -8.67 -4.23 7.34
CA GLU A 466 -8.07 -3.73 8.59
C GLU A 466 -8.95 -2.69 9.29
N GLU A 467 -9.59 -1.79 8.54
CA GLU A 467 -10.40 -0.70 9.09
C GLU A 467 -11.70 -1.15 9.75
N TRP A 468 -12.23 -2.31 9.38
CA TRP A 468 -13.57 -2.75 9.78
C TRP A 468 -13.63 -4.19 10.32
N LYS A 469 -12.51 -4.93 10.32
CA LYS A 469 -12.47 -6.34 10.73
C LYS A 469 -12.98 -6.59 12.15
N ASP A 470 -12.94 -5.59 13.02
CA ASP A 470 -13.38 -5.70 14.41
C ASP A 470 -14.88 -5.45 14.60
N LEU A 471 -15.57 -4.90 13.59
CA LEU A 471 -17.02 -4.64 13.65
C LEU A 471 -17.87 -5.92 13.57
N PRO A 472 -17.67 -6.82 12.60
CA PRO A 472 -18.42 -8.07 12.53
C PRO A 472 -17.80 -9.13 13.45
N SER A 473 -18.66 -9.97 14.04
CA SER A 473 -18.22 -11.14 14.81
C SER A 473 -17.71 -12.27 13.93
N ALA A 474 -18.08 -12.33 12.64
CA ALA A 474 -17.50 -13.28 11.70
C ALA A 474 -17.28 -12.64 10.34
N ILE A 475 -16.20 -13.03 9.66
CA ILE A 475 -15.84 -12.54 8.32
C ILE A 475 -15.60 -13.75 7.43
N ILE A 476 -16.32 -13.79 6.31
CA ILE A 476 -16.21 -14.82 5.28
C ILE A 476 -15.74 -14.15 4.00
N PHE A 477 -14.67 -14.66 3.40
CA PHE A 477 -14.28 -14.32 2.05
C PHE A 477 -15.02 -15.23 1.07
N GLY A 478 -16.01 -14.67 0.37
CA GLY A 478 -16.96 -15.42 -0.45
C GLY A 478 -16.52 -15.71 -1.89
N TRP A 479 -15.57 -14.93 -2.42
CA TRP A 479 -15.22 -14.89 -3.86
C TRP A 479 -16.43 -14.61 -4.78
N TYR A 480 -16.24 -14.75 -6.09
CA TYR A 480 -17.34 -14.96 -7.02
C TYR A 480 -17.64 -16.46 -7.12
N SER A 481 -18.47 -16.96 -6.23
CA SER A 481 -18.65 -18.40 -6.00
C SER A 481 -19.58 -19.11 -7.02
N GLY A 482 -19.73 -18.54 -8.21
CA GLY A 482 -20.46 -19.14 -9.32
C GLY A 482 -21.98 -19.28 -9.10
N CYS A 483 -22.60 -20.16 -9.88
CA CYS A 483 -24.07 -20.29 -9.94
C CYS A 483 -24.72 -20.86 -8.68
N GLU A 484 -23.98 -21.61 -7.89
CA GLU A 484 -24.44 -22.24 -6.63
C GLU A 484 -23.87 -21.54 -5.39
N GLY A 485 -23.28 -20.35 -5.53
CA GLY A 485 -22.62 -19.64 -4.44
C GLY A 485 -23.53 -19.33 -3.26
N GLY A 486 -24.79 -18.94 -3.51
CA GLY A 486 -25.78 -18.73 -2.44
C GLY A 486 -26.08 -20.00 -1.64
N CYS A 487 -26.24 -21.14 -2.33
CA CYS A 487 -26.44 -22.45 -1.71
C CYS A 487 -25.22 -22.87 -0.86
N ALA A 488 -24.02 -22.68 -1.40
CA ALA A 488 -22.76 -22.99 -0.72
C ALA A 488 -22.56 -22.14 0.54
N LEU A 489 -22.84 -20.83 0.46
CA LEU A 489 -22.80 -19.94 1.63
C LEU A 489 -23.74 -20.44 2.73
N ALA A 490 -24.97 -20.82 2.37
CA ALA A 490 -25.94 -21.32 3.34
C ALA A 490 -25.48 -22.64 4.01
N ASP A 491 -24.85 -23.54 3.26
CA ASP A 491 -24.29 -24.79 3.83
C ASP A 491 -23.21 -24.53 4.87
N LEU A 492 -22.34 -23.55 4.60
CA LEU A 492 -21.26 -23.17 5.51
C LEU A 492 -21.79 -22.42 6.74
N LEU A 493 -22.69 -21.46 6.54
CA LEU A 493 -23.30 -20.71 7.64
C LEU A 493 -24.04 -21.62 8.62
N LEU A 494 -24.69 -22.67 8.13
CA LEU A 494 -25.46 -23.62 8.96
C LEU A 494 -24.64 -24.84 9.39
N GLY A 495 -23.35 -24.91 9.04
CA GLY A 495 -22.47 -26.01 9.43
C GLY A 495 -22.81 -27.36 8.81
N LYS A 496 -23.53 -27.38 7.67
CA LYS A 496 -23.71 -28.59 6.85
C LYS A 496 -22.37 -29.02 6.23
N VAL A 497 -21.54 -28.02 5.92
CA VAL A 497 -20.14 -28.16 5.50
C VAL A 497 -19.29 -27.25 6.39
N ASN A 498 -18.05 -27.64 6.68
CA ASN A 498 -17.11 -26.80 7.42
C ASN A 498 -16.24 -25.99 6.45
N PHE A 499 -15.84 -24.79 6.86
CA PHE A 499 -14.90 -23.97 6.09
C PHE A 499 -13.55 -24.68 5.96
N SER A 500 -13.09 -24.86 4.72
CA SER A 500 -11.78 -25.45 4.41
C SER A 500 -10.89 -24.56 3.56
N GLY A 501 -11.44 -23.48 2.98
CA GLY A 501 -10.69 -22.57 2.13
C GLY A 501 -9.52 -21.89 2.84
N ARG A 502 -8.52 -21.50 2.05
CA ARG A 502 -7.34 -20.72 2.46
C ARG A 502 -7.15 -19.57 1.49
N ILE A 503 -6.66 -18.43 1.97
CA ILE A 503 -6.36 -17.28 1.10
C ILE A 503 -5.07 -17.59 0.33
N PRO A 504 -5.06 -17.52 -1.01
CA PRO A 504 -3.88 -17.83 -1.83
C PRO A 504 -3.04 -16.58 -2.18
N PHE A 505 -3.27 -15.46 -1.50
CA PHE A 505 -2.55 -14.20 -1.62
C PHE A 505 -2.45 -13.47 -0.28
N CYS A 506 -1.60 -12.46 -0.20
CA CYS A 506 -1.51 -11.62 1.00
C CYS A 506 -2.64 -10.57 1.00
N ILE A 507 -3.40 -10.48 2.10
CA ILE A 507 -4.31 -9.34 2.31
C ILE A 507 -3.50 -8.20 2.94
N PRO A 508 -3.26 -7.08 2.23
CA PRO A 508 -2.55 -5.95 2.79
C PRO A 508 -3.39 -5.31 3.90
N THR A 509 -2.72 -4.77 4.92
CA THR A 509 -3.38 -4.01 6.00
C THR A 509 -3.72 -2.58 5.58
N CYS A 510 -3.02 -2.04 4.59
CA CYS A 510 -3.23 -0.69 4.05
C CYS A 510 -2.71 -0.61 2.60
N GLU A 511 -3.12 0.41 1.86
CA GLU A 511 -2.77 0.57 0.44
C GLU A 511 -1.27 0.80 0.22
N GLU A 512 -0.54 1.35 1.20
CA GLU A 512 0.90 1.61 1.08
C GLU A 512 1.75 0.33 1.02
N HIS A 513 1.19 -0.81 1.45
CA HIS A 513 1.84 -2.11 1.29
C HIS A 513 1.73 -2.68 -0.13
N LEU A 514 0.92 -2.04 -0.98
CA LEU A 514 0.77 -2.43 -2.36
C LEU A 514 1.94 -1.90 -3.19
N PRO A 515 2.41 -2.68 -4.17
CA PRO A 515 3.35 -2.16 -5.14
C PRO A 515 2.78 -0.92 -5.84
N LYS A 516 3.62 0.07 -6.15
CA LYS A 516 3.17 1.22 -6.94
C LYS A 516 2.54 0.74 -8.23
N ALA A 517 1.44 1.38 -8.58
CA ALA A 517 0.68 1.05 -9.75
C ALA A 517 0.47 2.32 -10.59
N ASP A 518 0.52 2.16 -11.90
CA ASP A 518 0.38 3.24 -12.88
C ASP A 518 -0.52 2.71 -14.00
N ASN A 519 -1.69 3.31 -14.15
CA ASN A 519 -2.70 2.85 -15.10
C ASN A 519 -2.37 3.20 -16.55
N ASP A 520 -1.45 4.14 -16.77
CA ASP A 520 -1.07 4.62 -18.09
C ASP A 520 0.37 4.29 -18.47
N ALA A 521 1.03 3.43 -17.68
CA ALA A 521 2.43 3.05 -17.83
C ALA A 521 2.80 2.69 -19.27
N GLU A 522 3.84 3.34 -19.80
CA GLU A 522 4.50 2.93 -21.04
C GLU A 522 5.58 1.87 -20.77
N ALA A 523 6.17 1.90 -19.58
CA ALA A 523 7.10 0.88 -19.10
C ALA A 523 6.95 0.67 -17.59
N ILE A 524 7.17 -0.56 -17.12
CA ILE A 524 7.14 -0.92 -15.70
C ILE A 524 8.17 -2.00 -15.39
N LYS A 525 8.86 -1.91 -14.24
CA LYS A 525 9.75 -2.97 -13.78
C LYS A 525 9.01 -3.95 -12.88
N TYR A 526 9.06 -5.23 -13.22
CA TYR A 526 8.66 -6.34 -12.36
C TYR A 526 9.90 -6.88 -11.64
N ASP A 527 9.81 -6.92 -10.33
CA ASP A 527 10.84 -7.26 -9.35
C ASP A 527 10.52 -8.59 -8.66
N ARG A 528 11.37 -9.01 -7.71
CA ARG A 528 11.07 -10.19 -6.89
C ARG A 528 9.79 -9.88 -6.11
N TRP A 529 8.75 -10.66 -6.36
CA TRP A 529 7.42 -10.47 -5.78
C TRP A 529 7.44 -10.36 -4.24
N LEU A 530 6.51 -9.58 -3.68
CA LEU A 530 6.33 -9.21 -2.27
C LEU A 530 6.69 -10.33 -1.26
N ARG A 531 6.33 -11.57 -1.56
CA ARG A 531 6.60 -12.75 -0.71
C ARG A 531 8.09 -13.08 -0.57
N LEU A 532 8.91 -12.87 -1.60
CA LEU A 532 10.35 -13.17 -1.59
C LEU A 532 11.18 -12.06 -0.95
N GLU A 533 10.80 -10.79 -1.11
CA GLU A 533 11.41 -9.71 -0.33
C GLU A 533 11.06 -9.85 1.16
N LEU A 534 9.81 -10.24 1.48
CA LEU A 534 9.41 -10.61 2.83
C LEU A 534 10.08 -11.89 3.33
N HIS A 535 10.37 -12.87 2.46
CA HIS A 535 11.10 -14.10 2.80
C HIS A 535 12.58 -13.84 3.06
N ASP A 536 13.24 -12.99 2.27
CA ASP A 536 14.61 -12.52 2.51
C ASP A 536 14.69 -11.67 3.78
N LEU A 537 13.67 -10.86 4.07
CA LEU A 537 13.47 -10.23 5.38
C LEU A 537 13.25 -11.26 6.50
N PHE A 538 12.60 -12.38 6.24
CA PHE A 538 12.34 -13.46 7.21
C PHE A 538 13.56 -14.35 7.48
N ILE A 539 14.36 -14.68 6.46
CA ILE A 539 15.60 -15.47 6.58
C ILE A 539 16.65 -14.61 7.29
N ARG A 540 16.80 -13.34 6.92
CA ARG A 540 17.65 -12.38 7.67
C ARG A 540 17.14 -12.13 9.10
N ARG A 541 15.84 -12.31 9.36
CA ARG A 541 15.25 -12.31 10.72
C ARG A 541 15.33 -13.66 11.44
N SER A 542 15.60 -14.77 10.76
CA SER A 542 15.61 -16.11 11.38
C SER A 542 16.90 -16.35 12.18
N GLU A 543 18.03 -15.80 11.73
CA GLU A 543 19.27 -15.74 12.51
C GLU A 543 19.11 -14.84 13.75
N SER A 544 18.20 -13.87 13.74
CA SER A 544 17.91 -13.01 14.90
C SER A 544 16.75 -13.49 15.79
N ARG A 545 16.05 -14.57 15.44
CA ARG A 545 14.82 -15.00 16.14
C ARG A 545 15.06 -15.91 17.35
N GLN A 546 16.20 -16.62 17.42
CA GLN A 546 16.55 -17.37 18.64
C GLN A 546 16.85 -16.44 19.82
N ASP A 547 17.30 -15.22 19.57
CA ASP A 547 17.50 -14.19 20.60
C ASP A 547 16.22 -13.39 20.88
N TRP A 548 15.39 -13.14 19.87
CA TRP A 548 14.16 -12.35 20.02
C TRP A 548 13.04 -13.09 20.79
N ALA A 549 12.87 -14.41 20.57
CA ALA A 549 11.80 -15.20 21.20
C ALA A 549 11.97 -15.42 22.72
N ARG A 550 13.15 -15.16 23.29
CA ARG A 550 13.39 -15.26 24.74
C ARG A 550 12.99 -14.00 25.53
N SER A 551 12.53 -12.93 24.86
CA SER A 551 12.31 -11.62 25.52
C SER A 551 10.84 -11.23 25.77
N ARG A 552 9.85 -11.98 25.25
CA ARG A 552 8.41 -11.70 25.46
C ARG A 552 7.81 -12.39 26.69
N THR A 553 8.41 -12.14 27.86
CA THR A 553 7.82 -12.49 29.15
C THR A 553 7.54 -11.23 29.97
N ALA A 554 6.80 -10.27 29.40
CA ALA A 554 6.05 -9.21 30.10
C ALA A 554 5.35 -8.33 29.06
N ASP A 555 4.12 -7.93 29.33
CA ASP A 555 3.41 -6.86 28.61
C ASP A 555 4.19 -5.55 28.83
N PRO A 556 4.77 -4.89 27.80
CA PRO A 556 5.59 -3.72 28.01
C PRO A 556 4.70 -2.54 28.44
N SER A 557 5.02 -1.93 29.58
CA SER A 557 4.42 -0.65 30.00
C SER A 557 5.14 0.52 29.33
N GLN A 558 4.42 1.62 29.09
CA GLN A 558 5.03 2.87 28.63
C GLN A 558 6.11 3.32 29.62
N PRO A 559 7.36 3.57 29.18
CA PRO A 559 8.41 4.11 30.01
C PRO A 559 7.98 5.41 30.69
N ASP A 560 8.48 5.65 31.90
CA ASP A 560 8.22 6.90 32.63
C ASP A 560 8.98 8.07 31.97
N ILE A 561 8.37 8.65 30.92
CA ILE A 561 8.87 9.76 30.11
C ILE A 561 7.72 10.73 29.79
N ALA A 562 8.02 12.03 29.83
CA ALA A 562 7.07 13.10 29.55
C ALA A 562 7.62 14.06 28.48
N TYR A 563 6.77 14.97 27.99
CA TYR A 563 7.17 16.04 27.07
C TYR A 563 8.30 16.88 27.64
N THR A 564 8.19 17.32 28.89
CA THR A 564 9.27 18.01 29.59
C THR A 564 10.31 16.98 30.04
N PRO A 565 11.56 17.03 29.53
CA PRO A 565 12.58 16.02 29.82
C PRO A 565 13.05 16.14 31.27
N CYS A 566 13.33 15.01 31.91
CA CYS A 566 13.81 14.95 33.30
C CYS A 566 15.20 14.31 33.34
N TYR A 567 16.21 15.11 33.70
CA TYR A 567 17.62 14.70 33.67
C TYR A 567 17.89 13.53 34.62
N GLU A 568 17.32 13.56 35.82
CA GLU A 568 17.48 12.47 36.82
C GLU A 568 16.93 11.14 36.29
N LYS A 569 15.75 11.16 35.64
CA LYS A 569 15.15 9.96 35.02
C LYS A 569 16.00 9.44 33.86
N TYR A 570 16.54 10.35 33.03
CA TYR A 570 17.46 10.00 31.95
C TYR A 570 18.70 9.27 32.49
N ILE A 571 19.41 9.85 33.46
CA ILE A 571 20.63 9.26 34.04
C ILE A 571 20.33 7.91 34.69
N ALA A 572 19.22 7.80 35.43
CA ALA A 572 18.80 6.54 36.04
C ALA A 572 18.50 5.46 34.97
N ARG A 573 17.84 5.83 33.86
CA ARG A 573 17.57 4.93 32.73
C ARG A 573 18.85 4.48 32.03
N SER A 574 19.74 5.43 31.72
CA SER A 574 21.04 5.13 31.10
C SER A 574 21.86 4.17 31.93
N LYS A 575 21.95 4.41 33.24
CA LYS A 575 22.67 3.54 34.17
C LYS A 575 22.10 2.11 34.14
N ARG A 576 20.78 1.95 34.28
CA ARG A 576 20.13 0.63 34.23
C ARG A 576 20.39 -0.09 32.91
N ARG A 577 20.33 0.60 31.77
CA ARG A 577 20.56 0.00 30.45
C ARG A 577 22.03 -0.39 30.24
N GLN A 578 22.98 0.42 30.69
CA GLN A 578 24.41 0.11 30.59
C GLN A 578 24.81 -1.05 31.50
N GLU A 579 24.27 -1.12 32.73
CA GLU A 579 24.52 -2.22 33.67
C GLU A 579 23.91 -3.56 33.20
N SER A 580 22.97 -3.56 32.25
CA SER A 580 22.35 -4.77 31.73
C SER A 580 23.28 -5.68 30.91
N GLY A 581 24.41 -5.14 30.41
CA GLY A 581 25.38 -5.88 29.60
C GLY A 581 24.92 -6.31 28.21
N LYS A 582 23.74 -5.87 27.74
CA LYS A 582 23.11 -6.27 26.47
C LYS A 582 23.18 -5.19 25.36
N LEU A 583 24.00 -4.16 25.54
CA LEU A 583 24.09 -3.07 24.57
C LEU A 583 24.91 -3.46 23.35
N ILE A 584 24.41 -3.15 22.16
CA ILE A 584 25.12 -3.32 20.90
C ILE A 584 26.16 -2.20 20.79
N THR A 585 27.42 -2.56 20.58
CA THR A 585 28.55 -1.61 20.56
C THR A 585 28.95 -1.15 19.15
N SER A 586 28.23 -1.58 18.11
CA SER A 586 28.50 -1.22 16.71
C SER A 586 27.39 -0.38 16.10
N LEU A 587 27.79 0.57 15.24
CA LEU A 587 26.87 1.39 14.44
C LEU A 587 26.07 0.51 13.44
N PRO A 588 24.90 0.97 12.99
CA PRO A 588 24.18 0.33 11.89
C PRO A 588 25.00 0.32 10.60
N THR A 589 24.79 -0.67 9.75
CA THR A 589 25.46 -0.76 8.44
C THR A 589 25.20 0.50 7.62
N GLY A 590 26.25 1.08 7.04
CA GLY A 590 26.20 2.29 6.22
C GLY A 590 26.46 3.59 7.00
N PHE A 591 26.26 3.61 8.32
CA PHE A 591 26.41 4.83 9.10
C PHE A 591 27.89 5.18 9.37
N PRO A 592 28.29 6.46 9.22
CA PRO A 592 29.67 6.89 9.40
C PRO A 592 30.07 6.89 10.87
N GLN A 593 31.32 6.50 11.16
CA GLN A 593 31.85 6.55 12.54
C GLN A 593 31.92 7.97 13.08
N ARG A 594 32.09 8.95 12.18
CA ARG A 594 32.17 10.37 12.48
C ARG A 594 31.85 11.17 11.22
N LEU A 595 31.08 12.24 11.37
CA LEU A 595 30.83 13.27 10.36
C LEU A 595 31.88 14.38 10.48
N GLU A 596 32.39 14.85 9.35
CA GLU A 596 33.38 15.93 9.25
C GLU A 596 32.94 16.96 8.21
N SER A 597 32.58 18.17 8.66
CA SER A 597 32.19 19.31 7.81
C SER A 597 32.06 20.58 8.67
N ASP A 598 31.85 21.73 8.02
CA ASP A 598 31.51 23.00 8.71
C ASP A 598 30.13 22.93 9.40
N LEU A 599 29.28 21.97 9.00
CA LEU A 599 28.04 21.61 9.69
C LEU A 599 28.28 20.77 10.95
N VAL A 600 29.50 20.66 11.47
CA VAL A 600 29.81 19.97 12.73
C VAL A 600 30.46 20.96 13.69
N TRP A 601 29.68 21.48 14.63
CA TRP A 601 30.18 22.47 15.59
C TRP A 601 29.56 22.28 16.98
N ASP A 602 30.31 22.73 17.98
CA ASP A 602 29.85 22.88 19.36
C ASP A 602 29.41 24.33 19.62
N GLY A 603 28.27 24.54 20.29
CA GLY A 603 27.72 25.87 20.51
C GLY A 603 28.58 26.77 21.41
N GLN A 604 29.37 26.21 22.31
CA GLN A 604 30.25 26.99 23.19
C GLN A 604 31.47 27.52 22.43
N GLU A 605 32.00 26.72 21.51
CA GLU A 605 33.08 27.13 20.62
C GLU A 605 32.60 28.07 19.50
N LEU A 606 31.44 27.78 18.90
CA LEU A 606 30.88 28.57 17.79
C LEU A 606 30.66 30.04 18.19
N ALA A 607 30.14 30.28 19.39
CA ALA A 607 29.86 31.63 19.91
C ALA A 607 31.07 32.58 19.96
N ASN A 608 32.28 32.02 19.98
CA ASN A 608 33.51 32.81 20.02
C ASN A 608 34.15 33.01 18.63
N ASN A 609 33.76 32.21 17.65
CA ASN A 609 34.53 32.04 16.41
C ASN A 609 33.72 32.31 15.13
N PHE A 610 32.39 32.41 15.22
CA PHE A 610 31.53 32.62 14.06
C PHE A 610 30.55 33.77 14.30
N ASP A 611 30.58 34.76 13.41
CA ASP A 611 29.53 35.78 13.35
C ASP A 611 28.37 35.24 12.51
N TRP A 612 27.27 34.85 13.15
CA TRP A 612 26.05 34.39 12.47
C TRP A 612 25.10 35.54 12.09
N THR A 613 25.49 36.80 12.26
CA THR A 613 24.63 37.94 11.96
C THR A 613 24.94 38.55 10.61
N TYR A 614 23.95 39.20 10.02
CA TYR A 614 24.11 40.16 8.94
C TYR A 614 23.21 41.36 9.26
N ARG A 615 23.80 42.52 9.51
CA ARG A 615 23.07 43.75 9.84
C ARG A 615 22.75 44.51 8.56
N LEU A 616 21.46 44.73 8.32
CA LEU A 616 20.98 45.55 7.21
C LEU A 616 21.55 46.97 7.32
N THR A 617 22.11 47.46 6.22
CA THR A 617 22.61 48.82 6.08
C THR A 617 21.50 49.77 5.65
N ASP A 618 21.73 51.08 5.77
CA ASP A 618 20.80 52.09 5.23
C ASP A 618 20.54 51.94 3.73
N GLN A 619 21.49 51.37 2.99
CA GLN A 619 21.33 51.11 1.56
C GLN A 619 20.41 49.90 1.32
N ASP A 620 20.58 48.85 2.12
CA ASP A 620 19.71 47.67 2.06
C ASP A 620 18.26 48.05 2.40
N LEU A 621 18.06 48.88 3.42
CA LEU A 621 16.72 49.37 3.80
C LEU A 621 16.05 50.18 2.69
N LYS A 622 16.79 51.07 2.01
CA LYS A 622 16.25 51.82 0.85
C LYS A 622 15.88 50.89 -0.31
N GLU A 623 16.68 49.85 -0.52
CA GLU A 623 16.43 48.85 -1.56
C GLU A 623 15.17 48.03 -1.24
N ILE A 624 15.00 47.62 0.02
CA ILE A 624 13.79 46.96 0.54
C ILE A 624 12.56 47.87 0.36
N ASP A 625 12.64 49.14 0.73
CA ASP A 625 11.53 50.09 0.56
C ASP A 625 11.12 50.22 -0.92
N ALA A 626 12.11 50.31 -1.82
CA ALA A 626 11.85 50.36 -3.26
C ALA A 626 11.20 49.07 -3.79
N ALA A 627 11.61 47.90 -3.28
CA ALA A 627 11.03 46.60 -3.65
C ALA A 627 9.59 46.44 -3.13
N VAL A 628 9.27 46.93 -1.93
CA VAL A 628 7.89 46.98 -1.40
C VAL A 628 7.00 47.81 -2.29
N GLU A 629 7.42 49.03 -2.64
CA GLU A 629 6.66 49.92 -3.52
C GLU A 629 6.50 49.32 -4.92
N HIS A 630 7.56 48.67 -5.44
CA HIS A 630 7.47 47.97 -6.71
C HIS A 630 6.43 46.85 -6.67
N PHE A 631 6.48 45.95 -5.68
CA PHE A 631 5.53 44.84 -5.57
C PHE A 631 4.08 45.34 -5.47
N LYS A 632 3.82 46.35 -4.62
CA LYS A 632 2.49 46.97 -4.50
C LYS A 632 2.01 47.56 -5.82
N SER A 633 2.89 48.16 -6.61
CA SER A 633 2.54 48.73 -7.91
C SER A 633 2.08 47.69 -8.94
N LEU A 634 2.39 46.40 -8.73
CA LEU A 634 1.97 45.30 -9.61
C LEU A 634 0.51 44.87 -9.38
N ASP A 635 -0.10 45.24 -8.26
CA ASP A 635 -1.47 44.86 -7.86
C ASP A 635 -1.69 43.34 -7.93
N ARG A 636 -0.73 42.57 -7.40
CA ARG A 636 -0.74 41.10 -7.37
C ARG A 636 -0.95 40.56 -5.95
N PRO A 637 -1.57 39.38 -5.79
CA PRO A 637 -1.63 38.70 -4.49
C PRO A 637 -0.24 38.41 -3.92
N LEU A 638 -0.10 38.43 -2.59
CA LEU A 638 1.17 38.16 -1.87
C LEU A 638 1.84 36.82 -2.24
N SER A 639 1.06 35.84 -2.71
CA SER A 639 1.57 34.56 -3.19
C SER A 639 2.55 34.70 -4.36
N TYR A 640 2.45 35.78 -5.14
CA TYR A 640 3.34 36.06 -6.27
C TYR A 640 4.70 36.66 -5.87
N LEU A 641 4.94 36.95 -4.59
CA LEU A 641 6.24 37.44 -4.10
C LEU A 641 7.36 36.47 -4.45
N ASN A 642 8.32 36.93 -5.24
CA ASN A 642 9.50 36.19 -5.68
C ASN A 642 10.61 37.19 -6.05
N PRO A 643 11.84 36.74 -6.35
CA PRO A 643 12.94 37.64 -6.71
C PRO A 643 12.67 38.60 -7.88
N ASP A 644 11.77 38.24 -8.80
CA ASP A 644 11.44 39.07 -9.96
C ASP A 644 10.44 40.18 -9.61
N THR A 645 9.53 39.92 -8.67
CA THR A 645 8.47 40.84 -8.24
C THR A 645 8.85 41.63 -6.98
N PHE A 646 9.92 41.23 -6.30
CA PHE A 646 10.54 41.93 -5.17
C PHE A 646 12.04 42.12 -5.43
N PRO A 647 12.44 42.98 -6.38
CA PRO A 647 13.82 43.03 -6.87
C PRO A 647 14.78 43.66 -5.85
N LEU A 648 15.84 42.92 -5.53
CA LEU A 648 16.94 43.35 -4.65
C LEU A 648 18.29 43.28 -5.39
N PRO A 649 18.59 44.24 -6.29
CA PRO A 649 19.76 44.16 -7.18
C PRO A 649 21.11 44.08 -6.46
N SER A 650 21.26 44.68 -5.26
CA SER A 650 22.51 44.64 -4.50
C SER A 650 22.44 43.59 -3.41
N LEU A 651 21.32 43.53 -2.68
CA LEU A 651 21.17 42.66 -1.50
C LEU A 651 20.96 41.18 -1.86
N HIS A 652 20.52 40.87 -3.09
CA HIS A 652 20.31 39.50 -3.54
C HIS A 652 21.54 38.60 -3.35
N ASN A 653 22.74 39.09 -3.71
CA ASN A 653 23.96 38.28 -3.62
C ASN A 653 24.24 37.86 -2.17
N THR A 654 24.07 38.78 -1.22
CA THR A 654 24.22 38.50 0.21
C THR A 654 23.17 37.51 0.70
N LEU A 655 21.91 37.63 0.26
CA LEU A 655 20.86 36.67 0.62
C LEU A 655 21.12 35.26 0.02
N ARG A 656 21.73 35.17 -1.17
CA ARG A 656 22.21 33.90 -1.73
C ARG A 656 23.40 33.32 -0.96
N ASP A 657 24.33 34.16 -0.50
CA ASP A 657 25.42 33.74 0.39
C ASP A 657 24.86 33.19 1.71
N ILE A 658 23.82 33.82 2.26
CA ILE A 658 23.08 33.27 3.41
C ILE A 658 22.51 31.90 3.06
N SER A 659 21.84 31.70 1.92
CA SER A 659 21.33 30.36 1.55
C SER A 659 22.44 29.30 1.50
N ARG A 660 23.61 29.63 0.93
CA ARG A 660 24.77 28.74 0.93
C ARG A 660 25.26 28.42 2.35
N GLU A 661 25.30 29.41 3.24
CA GLU A 661 25.64 29.22 4.66
C GLU A 661 24.67 28.27 5.38
N LEU A 662 23.37 28.33 5.06
CA LEU A 662 22.37 27.41 5.61
C LEU A 662 22.56 25.97 5.13
N HIS A 663 22.90 25.76 3.86
CA HIS A 663 22.93 24.42 3.26
C HIS A 663 24.29 23.74 3.33
N SER A 664 25.38 24.49 3.50
CA SER A 664 26.75 23.97 3.43
C SER A 664 27.72 24.54 4.46
N GLY A 665 27.38 25.64 5.14
CA GLY A 665 28.18 26.25 6.21
C GLY A 665 27.76 25.76 7.60
N HIS A 666 27.47 26.67 8.52
CA HIS A 666 27.09 26.34 9.91
C HIS A 666 25.59 26.06 10.09
N GLY A 667 24.78 26.23 9.03
CA GLY A 667 23.37 25.84 9.03
C GLY A 667 22.38 26.92 9.45
N PHE A 668 22.82 28.08 9.94
CA PHE A 668 21.91 29.17 10.33
C PHE A 668 22.55 30.56 10.17
N LYS A 669 21.71 31.58 10.00
CA LYS A 669 22.06 33.01 9.96
C LYS A 669 20.92 33.87 10.48
N VAL A 670 21.23 35.05 11.00
CA VAL A 670 20.25 36.05 11.44
C VAL A 670 20.46 37.35 10.67
N VAL A 671 19.45 37.79 9.92
CA VAL A 671 19.40 39.11 9.30
C VAL A 671 18.81 40.08 10.32
N GLN A 672 19.54 41.12 10.68
CA GLN A 672 19.16 42.06 11.73
C GLN A 672 18.79 43.43 11.18
N GLY A 673 17.83 44.08 11.83
CA GLY A 673 17.60 45.52 11.67
C GLY A 673 16.49 45.93 10.73
N VAL A 674 15.47 45.10 10.48
CA VAL A 674 14.24 45.57 9.80
C VAL A 674 13.47 46.48 10.77
N PRO A 675 13.22 47.77 10.45
CA PRO A 675 12.54 48.69 11.37
C PRO A 675 11.02 48.46 11.35
N VAL A 676 10.56 47.38 12.00
CA VAL A 676 9.16 46.88 11.98
C VAL A 676 8.12 47.97 12.22
N ASP A 677 8.37 48.89 13.16
CA ASP A 677 7.44 49.95 13.54
C ASP A 677 7.23 51.03 12.46
N ASN A 678 8.10 51.09 11.46
CA ASN A 678 7.97 52.02 10.34
C ASN A 678 7.07 51.47 9.21
N TYR A 679 6.66 50.20 9.30
CA TYR A 679 5.95 49.49 8.24
C TYR A 679 4.54 49.11 8.68
N THR A 680 3.59 49.09 7.74
CA THR A 680 2.28 48.49 7.99
C THR A 680 2.42 46.97 8.20
N LYS A 681 1.41 46.32 8.79
CA LYS A 681 1.45 44.85 8.96
C LYS A 681 1.60 44.11 7.62
N GLU A 682 0.96 44.62 6.58
CA GLU A 682 1.09 44.05 5.23
C GLU A 682 2.51 44.24 4.69
N ASP A 683 3.10 45.42 4.85
CA ASP A 683 4.50 45.69 4.49
C ASP A 683 5.47 44.77 5.23
N GLN A 684 5.24 44.51 6.51
CA GLN A 684 6.06 43.58 7.29
C GLN A 684 6.03 42.17 6.68
N ILE A 685 4.87 41.70 6.22
CA ILE A 685 4.74 40.40 5.55
C ILE A 685 5.36 40.41 4.15
N ILE A 686 5.21 41.50 3.39
CA ILE A 686 5.83 41.69 2.08
C ILE A 686 7.37 41.64 2.22
N ILE A 687 7.93 42.43 3.12
CA ILE A 687 9.39 42.50 3.36
C ILE A 687 9.92 41.13 3.77
N TYR A 688 9.28 40.49 4.74
CA TYR A 688 9.71 39.19 5.24
C TYR A 688 9.68 38.11 4.15
N SER A 689 8.58 38.02 3.41
CA SER A 689 8.40 37.03 2.34
C SER A 689 9.28 37.32 1.13
N GLY A 690 9.48 38.61 0.80
CA GLY A 690 10.35 39.08 -0.26
C GLY A 690 11.82 38.73 0.01
N LEU A 691 12.35 39.15 1.17
CA LEU A 691 13.72 38.80 1.61
C LEU A 691 13.92 37.28 1.65
N SER A 692 12.97 36.55 2.22
CA SER A 692 13.00 35.10 2.29
C SER A 692 13.01 34.43 0.92
N SER A 693 12.35 35.02 -0.09
CA SER A 693 12.32 34.46 -1.45
C SER A 693 13.67 34.47 -2.16
N HIS A 694 14.58 35.39 -1.81
CA HIS A 694 15.95 35.36 -2.30
C HIS A 694 16.83 34.35 -1.56
N VAL A 695 16.52 34.03 -0.31
CA VAL A 695 17.23 32.98 0.44
C VAL A 695 16.77 31.59 -0.02
N ALA A 696 15.46 31.34 -0.02
CA ALA A 696 14.89 30.06 -0.45
C ALA A 696 13.49 30.31 -1.07
N PRO A 697 13.35 30.26 -2.41
CA PRO A 697 12.19 30.81 -3.11
C PRO A 697 10.88 30.04 -2.92
N ILE A 698 10.91 28.75 -2.61
CA ILE A 698 9.69 27.95 -2.46
C ILE A 698 9.19 28.07 -1.02
N ARG A 699 7.97 28.59 -0.83
CA ARG A 699 7.29 28.64 0.47
C ARG A 699 6.41 27.41 0.67
N GLY A 700 6.58 26.74 1.80
CA GLY A 700 5.82 25.56 2.17
C GLY A 700 4.48 25.88 2.84
N ARG A 701 3.51 24.99 2.64
CA ARG A 701 2.19 24.99 3.26
C ARG A 701 2.31 24.79 4.77
N GLN A 702 1.87 25.77 5.55
CA GLN A 702 1.77 25.72 7.03
C GLN A 702 0.42 25.20 7.52
N ASP A 703 -0.61 25.27 6.68
CA ASP A 703 -1.98 24.77 6.85
C ASP A 703 -2.65 24.58 5.47
N SER A 704 -3.58 23.66 5.35
CA SER A 704 -4.34 23.40 4.10
C SER A 704 -5.73 24.04 4.11
N THR A 705 -6.06 24.77 5.19
CA THR A 705 -7.40 25.27 5.43
C THR A 705 -7.39 26.63 6.10
N TRP A 706 -8.33 27.49 5.71
CA TRP A 706 -8.55 28.79 6.31
C TRP A 706 -10.02 29.17 6.22
N ASP A 707 -10.64 29.54 7.34
CA ASP A 707 -12.05 29.96 7.42
C ASP A 707 -13.01 28.97 6.70
N GLY A 708 -12.78 27.66 6.90
CA GLY A 708 -13.56 26.58 6.29
C GLY A 708 -13.33 26.34 4.80
N LYS A 709 -12.38 27.03 4.16
CA LYS A 709 -11.99 26.85 2.75
C LYS A 709 -10.66 26.10 2.64
N ASN A 710 -10.52 25.29 1.60
CA ASN A 710 -9.26 24.62 1.25
C ASN A 710 -8.31 25.63 0.58
N VAL A 711 -7.31 26.12 1.32
CA VAL A 711 -6.31 27.07 0.82
C VAL A 711 -4.94 26.74 1.39
N ASP A 712 -3.89 27.07 0.65
CA ASP A 712 -2.52 26.85 1.10
C ASP A 712 -2.07 28.02 1.97
N VAL A 713 -2.10 27.87 3.29
CA VAL A 713 -1.67 28.94 4.21
C VAL A 713 -0.15 29.00 4.22
N ALA A 714 0.43 30.10 3.75
CA ALA A 714 1.87 30.22 3.53
C ALA A 714 2.68 30.53 4.80
N LEU A 715 2.07 31.16 5.81
CA LEU A 715 2.77 31.63 7.02
C LEU A 715 2.02 31.35 8.31
N ALA A 716 2.74 31.35 9.43
CA ALA A 716 2.19 31.15 10.77
C ALA A 716 2.58 32.28 11.73
N HIS A 717 1.62 32.86 12.45
CA HIS A 717 1.93 33.72 13.60
C HIS A 717 2.13 32.87 14.86
N ILE A 718 3.31 32.92 15.46
CA ILE A 718 3.69 32.20 16.67
C ILE A 718 3.59 33.16 17.88
N ILE A 719 2.44 33.12 18.54
CA ILE A 719 2.07 33.93 19.71
C ILE A 719 1.52 33.02 20.83
N ASP A 720 1.51 33.50 22.08
CA ASP A 720 0.79 32.82 23.16
C ASP A 720 -0.72 32.98 22.96
N ILE A 721 -1.41 31.87 22.68
CA ILE A 721 -2.88 31.84 22.59
C ILE A 721 -3.51 31.21 23.83
N SER A 722 -2.71 30.65 24.75
CA SER A 722 -3.20 29.90 25.90
C SER A 722 -4.01 30.76 26.88
N ARG A 723 -3.77 32.08 26.93
CA ARG A 723 -4.56 33.04 27.72
C ARG A 723 -6.03 33.10 27.30
N ASN A 724 -6.30 32.91 26.00
CA ASN A 724 -7.63 33.04 25.44
C ASN A 724 -8.39 31.71 25.42
N PHE A 725 -7.68 30.58 25.34
CA PHE A 725 -8.28 29.25 25.13
C PHE A 725 -8.05 28.26 26.27
N GLY A 726 -7.18 28.58 27.23
CA GLY A 726 -6.71 27.66 28.27
C GLY A 726 -5.61 26.74 27.77
N LEU A 727 -4.61 26.49 28.62
CA LEU A 727 -3.43 25.67 28.29
C LEU A 727 -3.79 24.25 27.83
N ASP A 728 -4.82 23.65 28.45
CA ASP A 728 -5.30 22.29 28.14
C ASP A 728 -5.95 22.17 26.76
N ASN A 729 -6.17 23.28 26.06
CA ASN A 729 -6.74 23.29 24.70
C ASN A 729 -5.69 23.62 23.62
N VAL A 730 -4.45 23.92 24.00
CA VAL A 730 -3.37 24.23 23.06
C VAL A 730 -2.49 22.99 22.86
N GLY A 731 -2.51 22.45 21.64
CA GLY A 731 -1.81 21.21 21.29
C GLY A 731 -0.34 21.34 20.94
N SER A 732 0.11 22.56 20.60
CA SER A 732 1.50 22.82 20.23
C SER A 732 2.15 23.78 21.21
N PRO A 733 3.31 23.42 21.80
CA PRO A 733 4.03 24.25 22.75
C PRO A 733 4.55 25.57 22.16
N ALA A 734 4.64 25.66 20.82
CA ALA A 734 4.98 26.90 20.12
C ALA A 734 4.02 28.05 20.46
N TYR A 735 2.75 27.74 20.75
CA TYR A 735 1.68 28.71 21.03
C TYR A 735 1.35 28.85 22.53
N THR A 736 2.22 28.38 23.41
CA THR A 736 2.11 28.53 24.87
C THR A 736 3.32 29.28 25.42
N THR A 737 3.26 29.73 26.67
CA THR A 737 4.40 30.33 27.39
C THR A 737 5.41 29.30 27.92
N GLU A 738 5.12 28.00 27.81
CA GLU A 738 5.97 26.93 28.34
C GLU A 738 7.28 26.79 27.56
N LYS A 739 8.26 26.07 28.11
CA LYS A 739 9.49 25.73 27.37
C LYS A 739 9.14 24.85 26.17
N GLN A 740 9.59 25.22 24.99
CA GLN A 740 9.55 24.36 23.81
C GLN A 740 10.88 23.61 23.72
N VAL A 741 10.83 22.29 23.90
CA VAL A 741 12.03 21.44 23.93
C VAL A 741 12.70 21.37 22.56
N PHE A 742 13.96 20.95 22.51
CA PHE A 742 14.65 20.69 21.23
C PHE A 742 13.81 19.78 20.34
N HIS A 743 13.69 20.17 19.08
CA HIS A 743 12.95 19.46 18.04
C HIS A 743 13.41 19.92 16.66
N THR A 744 12.87 19.28 15.63
CA THR A 744 12.88 19.72 14.24
C THR A 744 11.43 19.82 13.75
N ASP A 745 11.17 20.78 12.89
CA ASP A 745 9.86 20.98 12.25
C ASP A 745 9.70 20.07 11.01
N SER A 746 8.62 20.24 10.27
CA SER A 746 8.49 19.75 8.89
C SER A 746 9.03 20.81 7.92
N GLY A 747 9.85 20.41 6.94
CA GLY A 747 10.43 21.31 5.95
C GLY A 747 11.95 21.46 6.04
N ASP A 748 12.56 22.12 5.05
CA ASP A 748 14.02 22.24 4.90
C ASP A 748 14.59 23.39 5.70
N VAL A 749 14.12 24.61 5.44
CA VAL A 749 14.58 25.83 6.12
C VAL A 749 13.42 26.40 6.93
N ILE A 750 13.64 26.58 8.23
CA ILE A 750 12.72 27.32 9.10
C ILE A 750 13.23 28.75 9.19
N THR A 751 12.34 29.70 8.91
CA THR A 751 12.61 31.10 9.18
C THR A 751 11.60 31.67 10.15
N LEU A 752 12.07 32.58 10.99
CA LEU A 752 11.28 33.29 11.99
C LEU A 752 11.58 34.78 11.86
N PHE A 753 10.55 35.61 11.85
CA PHE A 753 10.65 37.07 11.88
C PHE A 753 10.09 37.61 13.19
N CYS A 754 10.88 38.41 13.92
CA CYS A 754 10.49 38.97 15.20
C CYS A 754 9.73 40.29 15.03
N LEU A 755 8.43 40.25 15.30
CA LEU A 755 7.57 41.45 15.34
C LEU A 755 7.44 42.01 16.76
N GLY A 756 7.66 41.18 17.78
CA GLY A 756 7.57 41.58 19.18
C GLY A 756 8.30 40.63 20.11
N GLU A 757 8.85 41.18 21.19
CA GLU A 757 9.62 40.47 22.21
C GLU A 757 8.76 40.19 23.45
N ALA A 758 9.07 39.11 24.16
CA ALA A 758 8.50 38.86 25.48
C ALA A 758 9.00 39.90 26.50
N GLU A 759 8.33 40.02 27.64
CA GLU A 759 8.85 40.80 28.78
C GLU A 759 10.09 40.12 29.37
N GLU A 760 10.01 38.80 29.57
CA GLU A 760 11.09 37.98 30.13
C GLU A 760 11.15 36.61 29.42
N GLY A 761 12.37 36.10 29.22
CA GLY A 761 12.59 34.78 28.64
C GLY A 761 12.34 34.70 27.13
N GLY A 762 12.04 33.51 26.62
CA GLY A 762 11.64 33.31 25.23
C GLY A 762 12.78 33.27 24.21
N GLN A 763 14.02 33.17 24.69
CA GLN A 763 15.21 33.04 23.85
C GLN A 763 15.13 31.81 22.95
N SER A 764 15.60 31.96 21.71
CA SER A 764 15.76 30.85 20.77
C SER A 764 17.10 30.16 21.01
N HIS A 765 17.10 28.83 21.02
CA HIS A 765 18.30 28.02 21.14
C HIS A 765 18.46 27.14 19.90
N ILE A 766 19.68 27.03 19.39
CA ILE A 766 20.04 26.16 18.27
C ILE A 766 21.16 25.22 18.69
N ALA A 767 21.05 23.95 18.33
CA ALA A 767 22.12 22.97 18.53
C ALA A 767 22.36 22.19 17.24
N ASN A 768 23.61 21.85 16.98
CA ASN A 768 23.98 21.11 15.79
C ASN A 768 23.68 19.61 15.91
N SER A 769 22.86 19.07 15.00
CA SER A 769 22.43 17.67 15.08
C SER A 769 23.55 16.69 14.69
N TRP A 770 24.50 17.09 13.85
CA TRP A 770 25.64 16.27 13.43
C TRP A 770 26.70 16.15 14.53
N PHE A 771 26.91 17.20 15.31
CA PHE A 771 27.74 17.15 16.51
C PHE A 771 27.16 16.19 17.54
N VAL A 772 25.84 16.27 17.78
CA VAL A 772 25.12 15.33 18.66
C VAL A 772 25.23 13.90 18.13
N TYR A 773 25.12 13.69 16.81
CA TYR A 773 25.35 12.39 16.18
C TYR A 773 26.76 11.87 16.49
N ASN A 774 27.81 12.68 16.31
CA ASN A 774 29.20 12.28 16.56
C ASN A 774 29.43 11.87 18.01
N GLU A 775 28.88 12.62 18.97
CA GLU A 775 28.96 12.27 20.40
C GLU A 775 28.26 10.93 20.71
N LEU A 776 27.08 10.69 20.11
CA LEU A 776 26.36 9.44 20.26
C LEU A 776 27.04 8.28 19.53
N ALA A 777 27.56 8.47 18.33
CA ALA A 777 28.25 7.44 17.58
C ALA A 777 29.50 6.94 18.32
N ALA A 778 30.25 7.86 18.94
CA ALA A 778 31.45 7.54 19.72
C ALA A 778 31.14 6.86 21.06
N LYS A 779 30.09 7.29 21.77
CA LYS A 779 29.86 6.88 23.18
C LYS A 779 28.70 5.91 23.35
N ARG A 780 27.69 5.96 22.47
CA ARG A 780 26.40 5.26 22.56
C ARG A 780 25.89 4.82 21.17
N PRO A 781 26.66 3.99 20.44
CA PRO A 781 26.25 3.47 19.13
C PRO A 781 24.92 2.68 19.18
N ASP A 782 24.56 2.14 20.35
CA ASP A 782 23.25 1.53 20.58
C ASP A 782 22.09 2.52 20.37
N LEU A 783 22.25 3.79 20.77
CA LEU A 783 21.22 4.82 20.61
C LEU A 783 21.14 5.34 19.17
N ILE A 784 22.26 5.35 18.44
CA ILE A 784 22.25 5.60 16.99
C ILE A 784 21.44 4.52 16.28
N ARG A 785 21.67 3.25 16.62
CA ARG A 785 20.90 2.12 16.09
C ARG A 785 19.42 2.24 16.42
N THR A 786 19.07 2.51 17.68
CA THR A 786 17.68 2.74 18.09
C THR A 786 17.04 3.89 17.31
N SER A 787 17.78 4.98 17.03
CA SER A 787 17.24 6.14 16.29
C SER A 787 17.09 5.89 14.79
N ALA A 788 17.87 4.96 14.23
CA ALA A 788 17.82 4.56 12.82
C ALA A 788 16.76 3.48 12.52
N GLU A 789 16.26 2.78 13.54
CA GLU A 789 15.13 1.86 13.42
C GLU A 789 13.82 2.63 13.20
N PRO A 790 12.76 2.05 12.60
CA PRO A 790 11.46 2.70 12.50
C PRO A 790 10.75 2.88 13.86
N TRP A 791 10.20 4.07 14.12
CA TRP A 791 9.42 4.42 15.31
C TRP A 791 7.96 4.63 14.94
N GLU A 792 7.05 4.20 15.81
CA GLU A 792 5.63 4.54 15.71
C GLU A 792 5.40 5.98 16.20
N VAL A 793 5.16 6.89 15.27
CA VAL A 793 4.98 8.33 15.46
C VAL A 793 3.49 8.65 15.51
N ASP A 794 3.03 9.26 16.60
CA ASP A 794 1.62 9.67 16.79
C ASP A 794 1.21 10.79 15.82
N GLY A 795 0.06 10.60 15.16
CA GLY A 795 -0.58 11.58 14.30
C GLY A 795 -1.62 12.47 15.01
N TYR A 796 -1.89 12.22 16.30
CA TYR A 796 -2.86 12.93 17.16
C TYR A 796 -4.30 12.96 16.63
N VAL A 797 -4.79 11.85 16.09
CA VAL A 797 -6.18 11.74 15.66
C VAL A 797 -7.07 11.61 16.91
N LYS A 798 -7.77 12.69 17.31
CA LYS A 798 -8.77 12.63 18.39
C LYS A 798 -9.87 11.64 18.01
N SER A 799 -10.12 10.65 18.87
CA SER A 799 -11.30 9.80 18.81
C SER A 799 -12.56 10.64 19.05
N LEU A 800 -13.19 11.13 17.99
CA LEU A 800 -14.54 11.65 18.09
C LEU A 800 -15.52 10.47 18.25
N PRO A 801 -16.45 10.52 19.22
CA PRO A 801 -17.49 9.52 19.31
C PRO A 801 -18.31 9.53 18.03
N VAL A 802 -18.63 8.33 17.55
CA VAL A 802 -19.46 8.06 16.37
C VAL A 802 -20.71 8.93 16.43
N PHE A 803 -20.74 10.00 15.63
CA PHE A 803 -21.83 10.87 15.17
C PHE A 803 -21.32 12.32 14.98
N SER A 804 -20.52 12.53 13.94
CA SER A 804 -20.37 13.84 13.30
C SER A 804 -20.15 13.63 11.80
N ILE A 805 -21.00 14.28 10.99
CA ILE A 805 -20.72 14.52 9.58
C ILE A 805 -19.89 15.80 9.56
N SER A 806 -18.58 15.69 9.31
CA SER A 806 -17.77 16.87 8.98
C SER A 806 -17.93 17.16 7.49
N ILE A 807 -18.54 18.29 7.17
CA ILE A 807 -18.33 19.02 5.94
C ILE A 807 -17.30 20.09 6.30
N GLY A 808 -16.06 19.92 5.86
CA GLY A 808 -14.94 20.82 6.17
C GLY A 808 -13.67 20.02 6.44
N ASN A 809 -12.73 20.09 5.50
CA ASN A 809 -11.34 19.70 5.75
C ASN A 809 -10.76 20.70 6.76
N SER A 810 -10.13 20.18 7.80
CA SER A 810 -9.09 20.82 8.64
C SER A 810 -8.66 19.80 9.71
N SER A 811 -8.01 18.74 9.26
CA SER A 811 -7.29 17.83 10.14
C SER A 811 -6.07 17.33 9.40
N PHE A 812 -4.89 17.58 9.96
CA PHE A 812 -3.60 17.13 9.45
C PHE A 812 -3.47 15.61 9.60
N GLY A 813 -4.13 14.92 8.69
CA GLY A 813 -4.21 13.47 8.59
C GLY A 813 -5.29 13.13 7.57
N LYS A 814 -4.93 13.07 6.28
CA LYS A 814 -5.77 12.37 5.31
C LYS A 814 -5.51 10.87 5.48
N SER A 815 -6.60 10.10 5.53
CA SER A 815 -6.72 8.67 5.87
C SER A 815 -6.67 8.39 7.37
N GLY A 816 -7.51 7.45 7.85
CA GLY A 816 -7.67 7.10 9.26
C GLY A 816 -6.45 6.44 9.93
N GLN A 817 -5.23 6.76 9.48
CA GLN A 817 -3.97 6.28 10.04
C GLN A 817 -3.65 7.07 11.31
N LYS A 818 -3.74 6.40 12.46
CA LYS A 818 -3.54 7.02 13.79
C LYS A 818 -2.06 7.25 14.14
N SER A 819 -1.16 6.51 13.49
CA SER A 819 0.29 6.59 13.65
C SER A 819 1.00 6.31 12.32
N THR A 820 2.25 6.76 12.20
CA THR A 820 3.14 6.47 11.05
C THR A 820 4.43 5.83 11.53
N PHE A 821 5.03 4.93 10.75
CA PHE A 821 6.31 4.30 11.10
C PHE A 821 7.46 4.92 10.34
N ARG A 822 8.41 5.54 11.04
CA ARG A 822 9.61 6.12 10.42
C ARG A 822 10.79 6.23 11.38
N PRO A 823 12.03 6.13 10.90
CA PRO A 823 13.21 6.45 11.71
C PRO A 823 13.23 7.89 12.20
N LEU A 824 14.02 8.17 13.23
CA LEU A 824 14.36 9.54 13.61
C LEU A 824 15.62 10.02 12.91
N LEU A 825 16.48 9.08 12.51
CA LEU A 825 17.81 9.32 11.97
C LEU A 825 17.96 8.71 10.58
N TYR A 826 18.42 9.51 9.63
CA TYR A 826 18.57 9.14 8.22
C TYR A 826 19.99 9.47 7.74
N HIS A 827 20.67 8.48 7.17
CA HIS A 827 21.98 8.68 6.54
C HIS A 827 21.84 8.64 5.03
N GLN A 828 22.48 9.60 4.37
CA GLN A 828 22.63 9.67 2.93
C GLN A 828 24.13 9.63 2.61
N ALA A 829 24.57 8.56 1.96
CA ALA A 829 25.95 8.42 1.52
C ALA A 829 26.31 9.51 0.50
N ALA A 830 27.58 9.89 0.47
CA ALA A 830 28.10 10.80 -0.54
C ALA A 830 27.89 10.24 -1.96
N THR A 831 27.58 11.14 -2.89
CA THR A 831 27.46 10.84 -4.33
C THR A 831 28.33 11.82 -5.11
N ASP A 832 28.47 11.62 -6.43
CA ASP A 832 29.19 12.57 -7.29
C ASP A 832 28.56 13.97 -7.31
N LYS A 833 27.30 14.11 -6.88
CA LYS A 833 26.54 15.37 -6.91
C LYS A 833 26.41 16.05 -5.55
N HIS A 834 26.45 15.28 -4.46
CA HIS A 834 26.20 15.79 -3.10
C HIS A 834 27.10 15.12 -2.07
N PRO A 835 27.60 15.87 -1.07
CA PRO A 835 28.39 15.31 0.03
C PRO A 835 27.55 14.38 0.92
N GLU A 836 28.22 13.62 1.79
CA GLU A 836 27.57 12.83 2.83
C GLU A 836 26.68 13.71 3.71
N ARG A 837 25.46 13.23 4.02
CA ARG A 837 24.49 13.95 4.85
C ARG A 837 23.90 13.07 5.93
N MET A 838 23.67 13.66 7.09
CA MET A 838 22.89 13.09 8.18
C MET A 838 21.66 13.97 8.43
N ILE A 839 20.48 13.38 8.50
CA ILE A 839 19.24 14.09 8.78
C ILE A 839 18.63 13.50 10.05
N ILE A 840 18.33 14.36 11.03
CA ILE A 840 17.63 13.95 12.24
C ILE A 840 16.27 14.65 12.25
N GLN A 841 15.19 13.90 11.98
CA GLN A 841 13.83 14.41 12.11
C GLN A 841 13.28 13.93 13.46
N TYR A 842 13.18 14.85 14.40
CA TYR A 842 12.96 14.58 15.82
C TYR A 842 11.89 15.50 16.43
N GLY A 843 10.94 14.91 17.16
CA GLY A 843 9.98 15.65 17.96
C GLY A 843 9.43 14.80 19.11
N ARG A 844 9.77 15.17 20.35
CA ARG A 844 9.39 14.40 21.55
C ARG A 844 7.88 14.24 21.73
N ARG A 845 7.11 15.26 21.36
CA ARG A 845 5.66 15.27 21.52
C ARG A 845 5.03 14.02 20.90
N TYR A 846 5.48 13.57 19.72
CA TYR A 846 4.88 12.45 19.00
C TYR A 846 4.95 11.10 19.73
N PHE A 847 5.70 11.03 20.84
CA PHE A 847 5.86 9.84 21.67
C PHE A 847 5.37 10.02 23.11
N THR A 848 5.01 11.25 23.49
CA THR A 848 4.69 11.63 24.88
C THR A 848 3.38 12.40 25.02
N GLY A 849 2.86 13.00 23.94
CA GLY A 849 1.81 14.01 23.96
C GLY A 849 2.32 15.36 24.50
N HIS A 850 1.49 16.40 24.40
CA HIS A 850 1.68 17.69 25.09
C HIS A 850 0.32 18.33 25.33
N SER A 851 0.02 18.65 26.59
CA SER A 851 -1.19 19.38 27.04
C SER A 851 -2.46 19.03 26.24
N GLY A 852 -2.94 19.93 25.37
CA GLY A 852 -4.19 19.74 24.61
C GLY A 852 -4.18 18.68 23.51
N LEU A 853 -3.03 18.05 23.27
CA LEU A 853 -2.83 16.88 22.41
C LEU A 853 -2.10 15.79 23.21
N PRO A 854 -2.79 15.08 24.13
CA PRO A 854 -2.22 13.92 24.80
C PRO A 854 -1.91 12.83 23.77
N ARG A 855 -0.95 11.96 24.11
CA ARG A 855 -0.61 10.83 23.27
C ARG A 855 -1.82 9.92 23.09
N SER A 856 -2.07 9.48 21.86
CA SER A 856 -3.13 8.56 21.50
C SER A 856 -2.98 7.23 22.26
N SER A 857 -4.05 6.77 22.92
CA SER A 857 -4.02 5.63 23.84
C SER A 857 -3.84 4.27 23.17
N ASP A 858 -4.00 4.22 21.86
CA ASP A 858 -3.95 3.03 21.01
C ASP A 858 -2.62 2.88 20.25
N ILE A 859 -1.67 3.79 20.49
CA ILE A 859 -0.29 3.67 20.00
C ILE A 859 0.53 2.86 21.00
N GLY A 860 1.31 1.90 20.50
CA GLY A 860 2.12 1.02 21.33
C GLY A 860 3.14 1.79 22.19
N PRO A 861 3.46 1.32 23.40
CA PRO A 861 4.46 1.99 24.23
C PRO A 861 5.83 2.02 23.54
N ILE A 862 6.56 3.12 23.69
CA ILE A 862 7.95 3.16 23.24
C ILE A 862 8.80 2.28 24.17
N THR A 863 9.93 1.77 23.69
CA THR A 863 10.85 1.00 24.54
C THR A 863 11.67 1.90 25.47
N GLU A 864 12.26 1.33 26.53
CA GLU A 864 13.25 2.06 27.36
C GLU A 864 14.45 2.55 26.51
N ALA A 865 14.83 1.85 25.44
CA ALA A 865 15.89 2.29 24.54
C ALA A 865 15.47 3.54 23.76
N GLN A 866 14.25 3.55 23.24
CA GLN A 866 13.66 4.69 22.55
C GLN A 866 13.49 5.88 23.50
N ALA A 867 12.97 5.67 24.70
CA ALA A 867 12.87 6.71 25.72
C ALA A 867 14.24 7.33 26.05
N GLU A 868 15.28 6.50 26.17
CA GLU A 868 16.65 6.98 26.39
C GLU A 868 17.19 7.77 25.19
N ALA A 869 16.95 7.32 23.95
CA ALA A 869 17.37 8.04 22.75
C ALA A 869 16.75 9.45 22.68
N LEU A 870 15.46 9.59 23.02
CA LEU A 870 14.79 10.90 23.05
C LEU A 870 15.40 11.85 24.09
N ASP A 871 15.80 11.34 25.26
CA ASP A 871 16.47 12.11 26.31
C ASP A 871 17.92 12.45 25.93
N ALA A 872 18.65 11.49 25.36
CA ALA A 872 20.04 11.70 24.95
C ALA A 872 20.15 12.78 23.86
N LEU A 873 19.29 12.74 22.83
CA LEU A 873 19.23 13.80 21.80
C LEU A 873 18.94 15.17 22.44
N HIS A 874 17.99 15.25 23.38
CA HIS A 874 17.62 16.50 24.03
C HIS A 874 18.74 17.09 24.89
N PHE A 875 19.30 16.30 25.81
CA PHE A 875 20.28 16.80 26.78
C PHE A 875 21.66 17.05 26.15
N LEU A 876 22.03 16.31 25.10
CA LEU A 876 23.23 16.65 24.32
C LEU A 876 23.00 17.94 23.55
N ALA A 877 21.85 18.11 22.90
CA ALA A 877 21.52 19.37 22.23
C ALA A 877 21.55 20.54 23.21
N GLU A 878 20.92 20.42 24.38
CA GLU A 878 20.89 21.47 25.41
C GLU A 878 22.28 21.85 25.92
N LYS A 879 23.14 20.85 26.16
CA LYS A 879 24.51 21.08 26.63
C LYS A 879 25.38 21.84 25.61
N HIS A 880 25.13 21.61 24.32
CA HIS A 880 25.96 22.07 23.21
C HIS A 880 25.25 23.14 22.35
N ALA A 881 24.17 23.73 22.86
CA ALA A 881 23.40 24.75 22.15
C ALA A 881 24.05 26.14 22.24
N VAL A 882 23.82 26.94 21.20
CA VAL A 882 24.00 28.39 21.23
C VAL A 882 22.65 29.07 21.48
N THR A 883 22.65 30.17 22.23
CA THR A 883 21.47 31.00 22.46
C THR A 883 21.52 32.21 21.54
N LEU A 884 20.46 32.42 20.78
CA LEU A 884 20.33 33.57 19.90
C LEU A 884 19.63 34.71 20.64
N ASP A 885 20.27 35.87 20.65
CA ASP A 885 19.67 37.12 21.11
C ASP A 885 18.83 37.70 19.96
N PHE A 886 17.54 37.40 20.00
CA PHE A 886 16.62 37.63 18.88
C PHE A 886 15.72 38.82 19.18
N HIS A 887 15.99 39.96 18.54
CA HIS A 887 15.30 41.22 18.81
C HIS A 887 14.23 41.54 17.77
N LYS A 888 13.33 42.46 18.10
CA LYS A 888 12.34 42.98 17.16
C LYS A 888 13.02 43.51 15.89
N GLY A 889 12.59 43.02 14.74
CA GLY A 889 13.20 43.32 13.43
C GLY A 889 14.20 42.30 12.92
N ASP A 890 14.55 41.29 13.72
CA ASP A 890 15.45 40.23 13.30
C ASP A 890 14.71 39.10 12.56
N ILE A 891 15.35 38.55 11.52
CA ILE A 891 14.91 37.39 10.76
C ILE A 891 15.94 36.28 10.92
N GLN A 892 15.54 35.20 11.59
CA GLN A 892 16.35 33.98 11.70
C GLN A 892 16.10 33.09 10.50
N PHE A 893 17.14 32.49 9.93
CA PHE A 893 17.07 31.38 8.99
C PHE A 893 17.87 30.21 9.54
N ALA A 894 17.27 29.02 9.57
CA ALA A 894 17.92 27.81 10.08
C ALA A 894 17.56 26.60 9.20
N ASN A 895 18.57 25.82 8.84
CA ASN A 895 18.41 24.53 8.17
C ASN A 895 17.93 23.49 9.18
N ASN A 896 16.65 23.14 9.05
CA ASN A 896 15.93 22.21 9.92
C ASN A 896 16.43 20.77 9.84
N LEU A 897 17.19 20.42 8.79
CA LEU A 897 17.69 19.07 8.55
C LEU A 897 18.98 18.79 9.34
N SER A 898 19.76 19.84 9.63
CA SER A 898 21.05 19.76 10.32
C SER A 898 21.06 20.37 11.73
N LEU A 899 19.97 21.01 12.14
CA LEU A 899 19.88 21.72 13.42
C LEU A 899 18.66 21.30 14.23
N PHE A 900 18.86 21.16 15.54
CA PHE A 900 17.77 21.17 16.51
C PHE A 900 17.51 22.61 16.96
N HIS A 901 16.25 22.95 17.17
CA HIS A 901 15.86 24.24 17.73
C HIS A 901 14.92 24.09 18.93
N ALA A 902 15.02 25.03 19.87
CA ALA A 902 14.24 25.09 21.10
C ALA A 902 13.95 26.54 21.47
N ARG A 903 13.03 26.73 22.42
CA ARG A 903 12.72 28.04 22.99
C ARG A 903 12.60 27.94 24.51
N ALA A 904 13.23 28.88 25.22
CA ALA A 904 12.98 29.05 26.63
C ALA A 904 11.51 29.36 26.94
N GLY A 905 11.05 29.05 28.16
CA GLY A 905 9.77 29.57 28.65
C GLY A 905 9.82 31.10 28.72
N PHE A 906 8.67 31.76 28.64
CA PHE A 906 8.62 33.22 28.62
C PHE A 906 7.39 33.78 29.32
N ARG A 907 7.42 35.09 29.57
CA ARG A 907 6.31 35.83 30.16
C ARG A 907 6.05 37.09 29.33
N ASP A 908 4.81 37.25 28.90
CA ASP A 908 4.34 38.48 28.26
C ASP A 908 3.72 39.44 29.28
N SER A 909 3.86 40.74 29.02
CA SER A 909 3.14 41.84 29.70
C SER A 909 2.02 42.37 28.80
N LYS A 910 1.40 43.51 29.16
CA LYS A 910 0.44 44.19 28.26
C LYS A 910 1.19 44.98 27.18
N GLU A 911 2.40 45.42 27.50
CA GLU A 911 3.23 46.30 26.69
C GLU A 911 4.20 45.52 25.80
N LYS A 912 4.64 44.34 26.24
CA LYS A 912 5.54 43.44 25.51
C LYS A 912 4.92 42.06 25.35
N GLN A 913 4.61 41.71 24.11
CA GLN A 913 4.10 40.40 23.74
C GLN A 913 5.00 39.80 22.68
N ARG A 914 5.44 38.56 22.92
CA ARG A 914 6.23 37.82 21.94
C ARG A 914 5.38 37.52 20.71
N HIS A 915 5.83 38.00 19.57
CA HIS A 915 5.15 37.79 18.29
C HIS A 915 6.18 37.47 17.22
N LEU A 916 6.22 36.19 16.81
CA LEU A 916 7.02 35.77 15.68
C LEU A 916 6.15 35.39 14.49
N VAL A 917 6.69 35.50 13.29
CA VAL A 917 6.09 34.98 12.06
C VAL A 917 6.99 33.93 11.43
N ARG A 918 6.45 32.75 11.13
CA ARG A 918 7.20 31.60 10.59
C ARG A 918 6.86 31.32 9.14
N LEU A 919 7.89 31.03 8.34
CA LEU A 919 7.76 30.35 7.04
C LEU A 919 8.54 29.03 7.07
N TRP A 920 8.10 28.10 6.24
CA TRP A 920 8.87 26.92 5.84
C TRP A 920 9.33 27.18 4.42
N LEU A 921 10.63 27.07 4.16
CA LEU A 921 11.20 27.41 2.86
C LEU A 921 11.99 26.24 2.29
N ARG A 922 12.10 26.19 0.96
CA ARG A 922 12.93 25.25 0.22
C ARG A 922 13.64 25.96 -0.91
N ASP A 923 14.94 25.74 -1.01
CA ASP A 923 15.77 26.26 -2.09
C ASP A 923 16.00 25.17 -3.13
N PRO A 924 15.36 25.20 -4.30
CA PRO A 924 15.50 24.13 -5.29
C PRO A 924 16.95 23.95 -5.78
N GLU A 925 17.82 24.96 -5.66
CA GLU A 925 19.23 24.88 -6.04
C GLU A 925 20.09 24.15 -5.01
N LEU A 926 19.74 24.26 -3.72
CA LEU A 926 20.59 23.82 -2.60
C LEU A 926 19.92 22.80 -1.68
N ALA A 927 18.62 22.54 -1.87
CA ALA A 927 17.84 21.63 -1.05
C ALA A 927 18.48 20.26 -0.97
N TRP A 928 18.39 19.67 0.21
CA TRP A 928 18.85 18.31 0.39
C TRP A 928 17.81 17.35 -0.19
N GLU A 929 18.28 16.20 -0.67
CA GLU A 929 17.39 15.14 -1.11
C GLU A 929 16.54 14.68 0.08
N THR A 930 15.24 14.61 -0.11
CA THR A 930 14.34 14.19 0.97
C THR A 930 14.43 12.66 1.13
N PRO A 931 14.77 12.13 2.32
CA PRO A 931 14.77 10.69 2.54
C PRO A 931 13.39 10.07 2.21
N GLY A 932 13.38 8.90 1.59
CA GLY A 932 12.14 8.21 1.18
C GLY A 932 11.03 8.18 2.26
N PRO A 933 11.31 7.79 3.52
CA PRO A 933 10.30 7.78 4.58
C PRO A 933 9.80 9.18 5.01
N LEU A 934 10.47 10.27 4.62
CA LEU A 934 10.05 11.64 4.85
C LEU A 934 9.32 12.24 3.65
N GLN A 935 9.31 11.59 2.48
CA GLN A 935 8.76 12.15 1.24
C GLN A 935 7.30 12.59 1.39
N GLN A 936 6.44 11.77 2.00
CA GLN A 936 5.03 12.13 2.21
C GLN A 936 4.84 13.34 3.14
N LEU A 937 5.74 13.52 4.12
CA LEU A 937 5.71 14.68 5.02
C LEU A 937 6.16 15.95 4.27
N TRP A 938 7.13 15.83 3.38
CA TRP A 938 7.63 16.92 2.54
C TRP A 938 6.68 17.29 1.40
N ASP A 939 6.04 16.31 0.77
CA ASP A 939 5.04 16.54 -0.28
C ASP A 939 3.87 17.34 0.27
N ARG A 940 3.44 17.04 1.51
CA ARG A 940 2.42 17.85 2.21
C ARG A 940 2.81 19.31 2.36
N VAL A 941 4.11 19.60 2.49
CA VAL A 941 4.63 20.96 2.66
C VAL A 941 4.87 21.65 1.32
N TYR A 942 5.46 20.99 0.32
CA TYR A 942 5.98 21.64 -0.88
C TYR A 942 5.35 21.20 -2.22
N LYS A 943 4.52 20.15 -2.24
CA LYS A 943 3.94 19.62 -3.47
C LYS A 943 2.60 20.29 -3.79
N ASP A 944 2.37 20.48 -5.09
CA ASP A 944 1.13 20.99 -5.68
C ASP A 944 0.69 22.33 -5.06
N LEU A 945 1.66 23.21 -4.79
CA LEU A 945 1.41 24.55 -4.28
C LEU A 945 0.83 25.41 -5.41
N ASP A 946 -0.42 25.84 -5.25
CA ASP A 946 -1.09 26.74 -6.19
C ASP A 946 -1.02 28.17 -5.67
N LEU A 947 -0.30 29.04 -6.39
CA LEU A 947 -0.15 30.46 -6.02
C LEU A 947 -1.49 31.19 -6.00
N ASP A 948 -2.45 30.82 -6.86
CA ASP A 948 -3.77 31.45 -6.89
C ASP A 948 -4.65 30.98 -5.71
N ASN A 949 -4.31 29.85 -5.08
CA ASN A 949 -4.97 29.29 -3.91
C ASN A 949 -4.17 29.44 -2.61
N THR A 950 -3.10 30.25 -2.62
CA THR A 950 -2.23 30.47 -1.45
C THR A 950 -2.68 31.69 -0.66
N PHE A 951 -2.83 31.55 0.66
CA PHE A 951 -3.30 32.60 1.57
C PHE A 951 -2.21 33.06 2.56
N PHE A 952 -2.15 34.37 2.79
CA PHE A 952 -1.22 35.03 3.72
C PHE A 952 -2.00 35.75 4.81
N PRO A 953 -2.10 35.20 6.03
CA PRO A 953 -2.68 35.92 7.15
C PRO A 953 -1.83 37.16 7.50
N ILE A 954 -2.46 38.33 7.50
CA ILE A 954 -1.82 39.59 7.92
C ILE A 954 -1.87 39.75 9.44
N ASP A 955 -2.95 39.26 10.04
CA ASP A 955 -3.19 39.30 11.48
C ASP A 955 -3.07 37.90 12.11
N PRO A 956 -2.66 37.81 13.39
CA PRO A 956 -2.74 36.56 14.11
C PRO A 956 -4.20 36.13 14.25
N VAL A 957 -4.56 35.02 13.62
CA VAL A 957 -5.89 34.41 13.75
C VAL A 957 -5.75 33.01 14.33
N MET A 958 -6.78 32.57 15.03
CA MET A 958 -6.94 31.22 15.52
C MET A 958 -6.84 30.19 14.39
N ARG A 959 -5.89 29.28 14.52
CA ARG A 959 -5.91 28.02 13.75
C ARG A 959 -6.99 27.11 14.32
N ASP A 960 -7.51 26.20 13.49
CA ASP A 960 -8.28 25.08 14.00
C ASP A 960 -7.38 24.29 14.97
N LEU A 961 -7.90 23.95 16.15
CA LEU A 961 -7.12 23.57 17.35
C LEU A 961 -6.44 22.18 17.26
N MET A 962 -6.34 21.60 16.06
CA MET A 962 -5.80 20.27 15.77
C MET A 962 -4.64 20.34 14.75
N GLY A 963 -3.69 21.24 15.01
CA GLY A 963 -2.54 21.49 14.13
C GLY A 963 -1.49 20.40 14.07
#